data_AF-C7NDP7-F1
#
_entry.id   AF-C7NDP7-F1
#
_cell.length_a   1.000
_cell.length_b   1.000
_cell.length_c   1.000
_cell.angle_alpha   90.00
_cell.angle_beta   90.00
_cell.angle_gamma   90.00
#
_symmetry.space_group_name_H-M   'P 1'
#
loop_
_entity.id
_entity.type
_entity.pdbx_description
1 polymer ?
#
loop_
_entity_poly.entity_id
_entity_poly.type
_entity_poly.pdbx_seq_one_letter_code
_entity_poly.pdbx_strand_id
1 'polypeptide(L)'
;MLFYIINYIFIIQSYIMIAIKKLRKKLPFLFLAIGILISCISYIISDTEVKISTNDINVEAESEILKGTQIYQDIYIPKNMKKYGIIFATYARKNTGKIRVKIVQNSVEKEELIDISKLKDNDVRYINLNYKAFKKGMARLVIEGIDGVAGNAVTVYKSEDVSLGKMVVNNQNTGKGILQKMEYREVNSMTRVQIALTIFIFFLLLYIDRLMEREKDKKLYFTTIVLIYFLITIKAPTVTIFTEPFAEIVTNYFVNVTTMGTIKNLFSMDAGYLPLYLRLITLIVVKGLRMSPRISVILMQNFAMLLMLSINSVFILNNYKKYGSIFFRFTVSLILGNFSIFPFFETHVFVDLPYFNLVAIILISLLDFESLSKKKFILLMISVPILCFSKSYFLLFLPISVLISIIFWKKIYRRQKIYLFLLGLSALFQVMYMYFNKDGWKVYSNSDVNLNFIDIVNNIFYPIFQNVRYLFYPNITSSNILNMNLIFSIITILGIISGIYYLYRYRNKESIISVALIMITFGATLLNIVSKISNDKISWKSTSGIIENRHSFFILIPIIFFGILFIYNYLKEEKDDRKKSRVYTLIGLLLFTRFLIFDNSLLPNLKESYSDWSIYSKFYNENEYLIPIEPSFWSTSKNVDVHYTGYRDIHPIIRDDTKIKKMFINPYIIKQIHEINFESPIYLTHLYLTRLRADNFNKLKVRGYDSNGNVVVELNQLNDKARKNIGFRNYKRVKISKIEIFTEDSQEAYVFPTVLYGIALK
;
A
#
# COMPACT_ATOMS: atom_id res chain seq x y z
N MET A 1 -3.10 44.45 53.96
CA MET A 1 -2.68 43.05 53.71
C MET A 1 -3.78 42.22 53.02
N LEU A 2 -5.01 42.15 53.54
CA LEU A 2 -6.14 41.42 52.94
C LEU A 2 -6.46 41.85 51.47
N PHE A 3 -6.43 43.16 51.20
CA PHE A 3 -6.71 43.72 49.86
C PHE A 3 -5.69 43.30 48.79
N TYR A 4 -4.42 43.11 49.17
CA TYR A 4 -3.36 42.63 48.27
C TYR A 4 -3.52 41.14 47.94
N ILE A 5 -3.94 40.33 48.91
CA ILE A 5 -4.20 38.89 48.72
C ILE A 5 -5.39 38.68 47.77
N ILE A 6 -6.47 39.46 47.93
CA ILE A 6 -7.65 39.40 47.07
C ILE A 6 -7.31 39.80 45.62
N ASN A 7 -6.52 40.86 45.41
CA ASN A 7 -6.08 41.27 44.08
C ASN A 7 -5.18 40.20 43.41
N TYR A 8 -4.30 39.55 44.18
CA TYR A 8 -3.43 38.49 43.67
C TYR A 8 -4.22 37.25 43.24
N ILE A 9 -5.23 36.86 44.02
CA ILE A 9 -6.16 35.76 43.67
C ILE A 9 -6.96 36.09 42.42
N PHE A 10 -7.42 37.34 42.27
CA PHE A 10 -8.18 37.78 41.08
C PHE A 10 -7.32 37.79 39.82
N ILE A 11 -6.05 38.19 39.93
CA ILE A 11 -5.06 38.12 38.85
C ILE A 11 -4.80 36.66 38.48
N ILE A 12 -4.55 35.78 39.46
CA ILE A 12 -4.34 34.34 39.21
C ILE A 12 -5.57 33.71 38.54
N GLN A 13 -6.78 33.99 39.02
CA GLN A 13 -8.02 33.52 38.38
C GLN A 13 -8.18 34.05 36.96
N SER A 14 -7.83 35.32 36.72
CA SER A 14 -7.87 35.92 35.37
C SER A 14 -6.85 35.26 34.44
N TYR A 15 -5.64 34.99 34.92
CA TYR A 15 -4.60 34.25 34.18
C TYR A 15 -5.02 32.80 33.91
N ILE A 16 -5.60 32.11 34.89
CA ILE A 16 -6.14 30.75 34.73
C ILE A 16 -7.28 30.77 33.71
N MET A 17 -8.18 31.74 33.77
CA MET A 17 -9.32 31.85 32.85
C MET A 17 -8.85 32.19 31.42
N ILE A 18 -7.83 33.04 31.26
CA ILE A 18 -7.18 33.33 29.98
C ILE A 18 -6.47 32.08 29.45
N ALA A 19 -5.73 31.36 30.31
CA ALA A 19 -5.05 30.12 29.96
C ALA A 19 -6.05 29.03 29.52
N ILE A 20 -7.14 28.84 30.25
CA ILE A 20 -8.24 27.92 29.92
C ILE A 20 -8.91 28.32 28.60
N LYS A 21 -9.16 29.61 28.37
CA LYS A 21 -9.77 30.11 27.12
C LYS A 21 -8.84 29.91 25.92
N LYS A 22 -7.52 30.05 26.12
CA LYS A 22 -6.49 29.80 25.11
C LYS A 22 -6.33 28.30 24.84
N LEU A 23 -6.37 27.47 25.88
CA LEU A 23 -6.32 26.01 25.79
C LEU A 23 -7.55 25.44 25.06
N ARG A 24 -8.77 25.93 25.39
CA ARG A 24 -10.01 25.54 24.70
C ARG A 24 -9.99 25.83 23.20
N LYS A 25 -9.34 26.92 22.77
CA LYS A 25 -9.18 27.23 21.34
C LYS A 25 -8.17 26.31 20.64
N LYS A 26 -7.16 25.80 21.36
CA LYS A 26 -6.12 24.90 20.84
C LYS A 26 -6.50 23.42 20.90
N LEU A 27 -7.49 23.05 21.70
CA LEU A 27 -7.89 21.66 21.92
C LEU A 27 -8.12 20.86 20.61
N PRO A 28 -8.79 21.40 19.56
CA PRO A 28 -8.95 20.68 18.29
C PRO A 28 -7.62 20.36 17.60
N PHE A 29 -6.68 21.30 17.61
CA PHE A 29 -5.36 21.09 17.03
C PHE A 29 -4.51 20.12 17.85
N LEU A 30 -4.56 20.23 19.19
CA LEU A 30 -3.86 19.29 20.08
C LEU A 30 -4.35 17.85 19.88
N PHE A 31 -5.66 17.66 19.78
CA PHE A 31 -6.25 16.35 19.47
C PHE A 31 -5.72 15.78 18.15
N LEU A 32 -5.69 16.63 17.10
CA LEU A 32 -5.14 16.26 15.80
C LEU A 32 -3.65 15.90 15.88
N ALA A 33 -2.85 16.72 16.56
CA ALA A 33 -1.41 16.52 16.69
C ALA A 33 -1.08 15.22 17.44
N ILE A 34 -1.78 14.95 18.55
CA ILE A 34 -1.63 13.70 19.31
C ILE A 34 -2.02 12.50 18.45
N GLY A 35 -3.14 12.58 17.72
CA GLY A 35 -3.58 11.52 16.83
C GLY A 35 -2.54 11.18 15.76
N ILE A 36 -1.93 12.19 15.14
CA ILE A 36 -0.84 12.02 14.16
C ILE A 36 0.37 11.33 14.80
N LEU A 37 0.81 11.76 15.98
CA LEU A 37 1.99 11.19 16.64
C LEU A 37 1.76 9.74 17.08
N ILE A 38 0.57 9.42 17.60
CA ILE A 38 0.19 8.03 17.94
C ILE A 38 0.23 7.15 16.70
N SER A 39 -0.30 7.63 15.57
CA SER A 39 -0.27 6.90 14.29
C SER A 39 1.17 6.65 13.82
N CYS A 40 2.06 7.65 13.89
CA CYS A 40 3.48 7.49 13.55
C CYS A 40 4.15 6.40 14.42
N ILE A 41 3.92 6.43 15.73
CA ILE A 41 4.47 5.44 16.68
C ILE A 41 3.92 4.04 16.37
N SER A 42 2.63 3.93 16.02
CA SER A 42 2.01 2.65 15.65
C SER A 42 2.70 2.00 14.45
N TYR A 43 2.97 2.77 13.38
CA TYR A 43 3.69 2.25 12.20
C TYR A 43 5.11 1.80 12.55
N ILE A 44 5.83 2.59 13.35
CA ILE A 44 7.18 2.23 13.80
C ILE A 44 7.15 0.92 14.60
N ILE A 45 6.20 0.75 15.51
CA ILE A 45 6.07 -0.48 16.29
C ILE A 45 5.80 -1.66 15.36
N SER A 46 4.85 -1.52 14.44
CA SER A 46 4.51 -2.56 13.45
C SER A 46 5.74 -3.00 12.65
N ASP A 47 6.53 -2.05 12.15
CA ASP A 47 7.71 -2.34 11.33
C ASP A 47 8.90 -2.89 12.14
N THR A 48 8.91 -2.70 13.46
CA THR A 48 9.92 -3.30 14.34
C THR A 48 9.60 -4.74 14.74
N GLU A 49 8.32 -5.15 14.69
CA GLU A 49 7.90 -6.46 15.16
C GLU A 49 8.03 -7.49 14.06
N VAL A 50 8.98 -8.42 14.25
CA VAL A 50 9.20 -9.52 13.32
C VAL A 50 8.60 -10.78 13.89
N LYS A 51 7.79 -11.46 13.08
CA LYS A 51 7.19 -12.75 13.38
C LYS A 51 7.67 -13.76 12.36
N ILE A 52 8.31 -14.82 12.82
CA ILE A 52 8.76 -15.93 11.97
C ILE A 52 8.08 -17.22 12.43
N SER A 53 7.74 -18.06 11.47
CA SER A 53 7.22 -19.39 11.73
C SER A 53 7.78 -20.39 10.73
N THR A 54 7.80 -21.66 11.12
CA THR A 54 7.93 -22.78 10.17
C THR A 54 6.67 -22.82 9.29
N ASN A 55 6.82 -23.08 8.00
CA ASN A 55 5.67 -23.27 7.11
C ASN A 55 5.06 -24.66 7.31
N ASP A 56 3.74 -24.78 7.09
CA ASP A 56 3.03 -26.05 7.22
C ASP A 56 3.19 -26.93 5.96
N ILE A 57 4.41 -27.39 5.70
CA ILE A 57 4.74 -28.25 4.54
C ILE A 57 4.82 -29.71 4.99
N ASN A 58 3.92 -30.55 4.46
CA ASN A 58 3.82 -32.01 4.73
C ASN A 58 4.00 -32.33 6.22
N VAL A 59 3.16 -31.68 7.02
CA VAL A 59 3.21 -31.73 8.48
C VAL A 59 2.80 -33.11 8.97
N GLU A 60 3.61 -33.68 9.85
CA GLU A 60 3.37 -34.96 10.50
C GLU A 60 3.59 -34.82 12.01
N ALA A 61 2.90 -35.63 12.80
CA ALA A 61 3.17 -35.71 14.23
C ALA A 61 4.36 -36.65 14.48
N GLU A 62 5.25 -36.27 15.40
CA GLU A 62 6.30 -37.15 15.91
C GLU A 62 5.74 -38.15 16.93
N SER A 63 6.55 -39.12 17.35
CA SER A 63 6.17 -40.02 18.45
C SER A 63 5.90 -39.29 19.77
N GLU A 64 5.11 -39.91 20.65
CA GLU A 64 4.82 -39.39 21.99
C GLU A 64 6.08 -39.06 22.79
N ILE A 65 6.06 -37.89 23.46
CA ILE A 65 7.16 -37.44 24.32
C ILE A 65 7.02 -38.13 25.68
N LEU A 66 7.55 -39.34 25.76
CA LEU A 66 7.61 -40.16 26.97
C LEU A 66 8.85 -39.85 27.81
N LYS A 67 8.90 -40.42 29.03
CA LYS A 67 10.10 -40.32 29.88
C LYS A 67 11.35 -40.78 29.14
N GLY A 68 12.37 -39.92 29.11
CA GLY A 68 13.64 -40.19 28.44
C GLY A 68 13.68 -39.81 26.96
N THR A 69 12.55 -39.43 26.34
CA THR A 69 12.56 -38.84 24.99
C THR A 69 13.30 -37.51 25.02
N GLN A 70 14.25 -37.33 24.11
CA GLN A 70 14.99 -36.08 23.93
C GLN A 70 14.87 -35.62 22.48
N ILE A 71 14.28 -34.45 22.29
CA ILE A 71 14.18 -33.79 20.98
C ILE A 71 15.04 -32.54 21.03
N TYR A 72 15.87 -32.30 20.03
CA TYR A 72 16.60 -31.05 19.91
C TYR A 72 16.63 -30.51 18.49
N GLN A 73 16.77 -29.20 18.39
CA GLN A 73 16.93 -28.48 17.13
C GLN A 73 17.86 -27.30 17.35
N ASP A 74 18.86 -27.15 16.48
CA ASP A 74 19.67 -25.95 16.44
C ASP A 74 18.83 -24.79 15.86
N ILE A 75 18.77 -23.69 16.60
CA ILE A 75 17.97 -22.51 16.30
C ILE A 75 18.83 -21.26 16.32
N TYR A 76 18.38 -20.21 15.63
CA TYR A 76 19.03 -18.91 15.70
C TYR A 76 18.24 -17.97 16.61
N ILE A 77 18.90 -17.43 17.64
CA ILE A 77 18.33 -16.43 18.54
C ILE A 77 18.61 -15.03 17.97
N PRO A 78 17.58 -14.26 17.59
CA PRO A 78 17.74 -12.87 17.20
C PRO A 78 17.94 -11.96 18.42
N LYS A 79 18.36 -10.71 18.16
CA LYS A 79 18.42 -9.69 19.22
C LYS A 79 17.01 -9.33 19.67
N ASN A 80 16.80 -9.12 20.98
CA ASN A 80 15.52 -8.70 21.58
C ASN A 80 14.34 -9.65 21.27
N MET A 81 14.54 -10.95 21.45
CA MET A 81 13.45 -11.94 21.41
C MET A 81 12.38 -11.63 22.47
N LYS A 82 11.11 -11.67 22.05
CA LYS A 82 9.94 -11.47 22.92
C LYS A 82 9.31 -12.78 23.33
N LYS A 83 9.10 -13.67 22.35
CA LYS A 83 8.40 -14.94 22.53
C LYS A 83 9.00 -16.00 21.62
N TYR A 84 9.02 -17.22 22.13
CA TYR A 84 9.31 -18.43 21.37
C TYR A 84 8.22 -19.45 21.69
N GLY A 85 7.63 -20.05 20.66
CA GLY A 85 6.50 -20.95 20.79
C GLY A 85 6.64 -22.20 19.95
N ILE A 86 6.07 -23.29 20.45
CA ILE A 86 6.08 -24.62 19.83
C ILE A 86 4.63 -25.09 19.74
N ILE A 87 4.27 -25.76 18.64
CA ILE A 87 2.95 -26.36 18.48
C ILE A 87 3.03 -27.82 18.92
N PHE A 88 2.16 -28.19 19.86
CA PHE A 88 2.02 -29.57 20.35
C PHE A 88 0.70 -30.16 19.85
N ALA A 89 0.72 -31.44 19.47
CA ALA A 89 -0.50 -32.21 19.29
C ALA A 89 -0.86 -32.87 20.62
N THR A 90 -2.07 -32.61 21.08
CA THR A 90 -2.65 -33.29 22.23
C THR A 90 -3.64 -34.38 21.78
N TYR A 91 -4.05 -34.39 20.52
CA TYR A 91 -5.07 -35.27 19.94
C TYR A 91 -6.44 -35.12 20.61
N ALA A 92 -6.71 -33.92 21.13
CA ALA A 92 -7.92 -33.58 21.90
C ALA A 92 -8.21 -34.54 23.08
N ARG A 93 -7.19 -35.22 23.63
CA ARG A 93 -7.31 -36.14 24.77
C ARG A 93 -6.94 -35.46 26.10
N LYS A 94 -7.18 -36.17 27.22
CA LYS A 94 -6.69 -35.74 28.55
C LYS A 94 -5.25 -36.19 28.73
N ASN A 95 -4.30 -35.30 28.49
CA ASN A 95 -2.88 -35.63 28.60
C ASN A 95 -2.38 -35.56 30.05
N THR A 96 -1.42 -36.42 30.39
CA THR A 96 -0.83 -36.51 31.74
C THR A 96 0.70 -36.59 31.70
N GLY A 97 1.34 -35.83 32.58
CA GLY A 97 2.80 -35.76 32.72
C GLY A 97 3.36 -34.35 32.49
N LYS A 98 4.67 -34.27 32.38
CA LYS A 98 5.45 -33.04 32.24
C LYS A 98 6.54 -33.22 31.19
N ILE A 99 6.82 -32.11 30.50
CA ILE A 99 7.96 -31.97 29.60
C ILE A 99 8.83 -30.82 30.08
N ARG A 100 10.14 -30.93 29.90
CA ARG A 100 11.09 -29.84 30.12
C ARG A 100 11.48 -29.26 28.77
N VAL A 101 11.30 -27.96 28.60
CA VAL A 101 11.77 -27.24 27.40
C VAL A 101 12.89 -26.30 27.82
N LYS A 102 14.05 -26.40 27.17
CA LYS A 102 15.21 -25.55 27.45
C LYS A 102 15.83 -24.98 26.18
N ILE A 103 16.42 -23.80 26.32
CA ILE A 103 17.28 -23.20 25.31
C ILE A 103 18.69 -23.10 25.90
N VAL A 104 19.65 -23.66 25.19
CA VAL A 104 21.08 -23.68 25.57
C VAL A 104 21.87 -22.85 24.55
N GLN A 105 22.62 -21.87 25.03
CA GLN A 105 23.53 -21.07 24.21
C GLN A 105 24.83 -20.82 24.96
N ASN A 106 25.93 -21.40 24.46
CA ASN A 106 27.23 -21.38 25.14
C ASN A 106 27.08 -21.89 26.59
N SER A 107 27.43 -21.08 27.59
CA SER A 107 27.28 -21.39 29.01
C SER A 107 25.91 -20.98 29.61
N VAL A 108 25.00 -20.41 28.82
CA VAL A 108 23.69 -19.95 29.29
C VAL A 108 22.63 -21.00 28.98
N GLU A 109 21.99 -21.50 30.04
CA GLU A 109 20.85 -22.41 29.96
C GLU A 109 19.64 -21.80 30.69
N LYS A 110 18.48 -21.83 30.03
CA LYS A 110 17.19 -21.48 30.62
C LYS A 110 16.16 -22.54 30.27
N GLU A 111 15.40 -22.96 31.26
CA GLU A 111 14.41 -24.03 31.13
C GLU A 111 13.04 -23.64 31.71
N GLU A 112 12.00 -24.29 31.21
CA GLU A 112 10.65 -24.29 31.76
C GLU A 112 10.17 -25.75 31.86
N LEU A 113 9.59 -26.10 33.01
CA LEU A 113 8.88 -27.36 33.20
C LEU A 113 7.40 -27.14 32.90
N ILE A 114 6.89 -27.79 31.86
CA ILE A 114 5.53 -27.62 31.34
C ILE A 114 4.68 -28.82 31.72
N ASP A 115 3.57 -28.56 32.41
CA ASP A 115 2.50 -29.53 32.65
C ASP A 115 1.66 -29.68 31.37
N ILE A 116 1.68 -30.88 30.78
CA ILE A 116 1.08 -31.12 29.47
C ILE A 116 -0.45 -31.17 29.52
N SER A 117 -1.05 -31.37 30.70
CA SER A 117 -2.51 -31.36 30.89
C SER A 117 -3.15 -30.00 30.59
N LYS A 118 -2.34 -28.93 30.59
CA LYS A 118 -2.77 -27.55 30.34
C LYS A 118 -2.58 -27.11 28.89
N LEU A 119 -2.03 -27.97 28.04
CA LEU A 119 -1.82 -27.67 26.62
C LEU A 119 -3.15 -27.79 25.86
N LYS A 120 -3.36 -26.89 24.92
CA LYS A 120 -4.47 -26.95 23.97
C LYS A 120 -4.02 -27.66 22.70
N ASP A 121 -4.90 -28.46 22.12
CA ASP A 121 -4.61 -29.18 20.88
C ASP A 121 -4.33 -28.20 19.75
N ASN A 122 -3.24 -28.42 19.01
CA ASN A 122 -2.84 -27.66 17.83
C ASN A 122 -2.68 -26.14 18.06
N ASP A 123 -2.52 -25.70 19.31
CA ASP A 123 -2.29 -24.31 19.67
C ASP A 123 -0.81 -24.05 19.95
N VAL A 124 -0.39 -22.80 19.80
CA VAL A 124 0.98 -22.37 20.03
C VAL A 124 1.24 -22.22 21.53
N ARG A 125 2.08 -23.07 22.10
CA ARG A 125 2.58 -22.90 23.47
C ARG A 125 3.82 -22.04 23.47
N TYR A 126 3.68 -20.78 23.90
CA TYR A 126 4.82 -19.90 24.15
C TYR A 126 5.54 -20.30 25.44
N ILE A 127 6.85 -20.50 25.36
CA ILE A 127 7.70 -20.93 26.48
C ILE A 127 8.03 -19.71 27.35
N ASN A 128 7.95 -19.85 28.67
CA ASN A 128 8.24 -18.79 29.63
C ASN A 128 9.72 -18.83 30.05
N LEU A 129 10.59 -18.24 29.24
CA LEU A 129 12.02 -18.12 29.51
C LEU A 129 12.43 -16.65 29.63
N ASN A 130 13.48 -16.37 30.41
CA ASN A 130 14.11 -15.05 30.41
C ASN A 130 14.98 -14.88 29.15
N TYR A 131 14.36 -14.50 28.04
CA TYR A 131 15.03 -14.35 26.74
C TYR A 131 16.14 -13.29 26.71
N LYS A 132 16.16 -12.34 27.66
CA LYS A 132 17.23 -11.33 27.77
C LYS A 132 18.58 -11.93 28.13
N ALA A 133 18.61 -13.16 28.65
CA ALA A 133 19.86 -13.86 28.99
C ALA A 133 20.62 -14.34 27.74
N PHE A 134 19.94 -14.48 26.60
CA PHE A 134 20.55 -14.96 25.36
C PHE A 134 21.12 -13.81 24.52
N LYS A 135 22.24 -14.08 23.85
CA LYS A 135 22.84 -13.18 22.86
C LYS A 135 22.36 -13.57 21.46
N LYS A 136 22.52 -12.63 20.51
CA LYS A 136 22.25 -12.90 19.10
C LYS A 136 23.21 -13.99 18.59
N GLY A 137 22.69 -15.07 18.02
CA GLY A 137 23.52 -16.17 17.47
C GLY A 137 22.83 -17.52 17.56
N MET A 138 23.55 -18.58 17.19
CA MET A 138 23.07 -19.97 17.30
C MET A 138 22.83 -20.36 18.76
N ALA A 139 21.82 -21.19 18.98
CA ALA A 139 21.47 -21.82 20.24
C ALA A 139 20.84 -23.18 19.94
N ARG A 140 20.61 -24.00 20.96
CA ARG A 140 19.93 -25.29 20.84
C ARG A 140 18.65 -25.28 21.64
N LEU A 141 17.53 -25.53 20.98
CA LEU A 141 16.27 -25.91 21.62
C LEU A 141 16.37 -27.39 22.02
N VAL A 142 16.00 -27.72 23.24
CA VAL A 142 15.87 -29.11 23.72
C VAL A 142 14.52 -29.29 24.42
N ILE A 143 13.81 -30.36 24.09
CA ILE A 143 12.55 -30.80 24.69
C ILE A 143 12.78 -32.19 25.26
N GLU A 144 12.61 -32.35 26.57
CA GLU A 144 12.83 -33.61 27.29
C GLU A 144 11.53 -34.10 27.93
N GLY A 145 11.18 -35.36 27.74
CA GLY A 145 10.07 -35.99 28.43
C GLY A 145 10.46 -36.45 29.84
N ILE A 146 9.66 -36.04 30.84
CA ILE A 146 9.97 -36.32 32.26
C ILE A 146 9.19 -37.53 32.77
N ASP A 147 7.86 -37.51 32.63
CA ASP A 147 6.94 -38.50 33.20
C ASP A 147 5.65 -38.67 32.37
N GLY A 148 5.73 -38.46 31.05
CA GLY A 148 4.62 -38.68 30.12
C GLY A 148 4.18 -40.16 30.07
N VAL A 149 2.86 -40.39 30.05
CA VAL A 149 2.25 -41.73 30.00
C VAL A 149 1.86 -42.09 28.56
N ALA A 150 2.23 -43.28 28.10
CA ALA A 150 1.87 -43.76 26.76
C ALA A 150 0.35 -43.73 26.52
N GLY A 151 -0.07 -43.23 25.36
CA GLY A 151 -1.47 -43.00 25.03
C GLY A 151 -2.08 -41.73 25.64
N ASN A 152 -1.37 -41.05 26.54
CA ASN A 152 -1.77 -39.79 27.18
C ASN A 152 -0.65 -38.71 27.17
N ALA A 153 0.48 -38.93 26.51
CA ALA A 153 1.53 -37.92 26.37
C ALA A 153 1.21 -36.93 25.24
N VAL A 154 2.05 -35.93 24.98
CA VAL A 154 1.91 -35.02 23.83
C VAL A 154 2.96 -35.31 22.77
N THR A 155 2.73 -34.83 21.55
CA THR A 155 3.69 -34.91 20.45
C THR A 155 4.03 -33.51 19.94
N VAL A 156 5.16 -33.39 19.25
CA VAL A 156 5.48 -32.19 18.45
C VAL A 156 5.24 -32.48 16.99
N TYR A 157 4.89 -31.44 16.24
CA TYR A 157 4.80 -31.54 14.79
C TYR A 157 6.15 -31.30 14.12
N LYS A 158 6.41 -32.08 13.07
CA LYS A 158 7.54 -31.91 12.17
C LYS A 158 7.06 -31.53 10.77
N SER A 159 7.78 -30.63 10.12
CA SER A 159 7.53 -30.17 8.74
C SER A 159 8.78 -30.38 7.88
N GLU A 160 8.60 -30.57 6.59
CA GLU A 160 9.72 -30.53 5.64
C GLU A 160 10.34 -29.13 5.51
N ASP A 161 9.74 -28.06 6.05
CA ASP A 161 10.39 -26.77 6.15
C ASP A 161 11.51 -26.80 7.22
N VAL A 162 12.73 -27.07 6.76
CA VAL A 162 13.95 -27.11 7.58
C VAL A 162 14.65 -25.76 7.70
N SER A 163 14.06 -24.68 7.21
CA SER A 163 14.77 -23.40 7.13
C SER A 163 14.99 -22.74 8.50
N LEU A 164 14.31 -23.18 9.57
CA LEU A 164 14.60 -22.80 10.97
C LEU A 164 15.44 -23.83 11.75
N GLY A 165 15.98 -24.84 11.08
CA GLY A 165 16.75 -25.92 11.68
C GLY A 165 16.11 -27.28 11.43
N LYS A 166 16.90 -28.33 11.69
CA LYS A 166 16.49 -29.74 11.59
C LYS A 166 16.29 -30.31 12.98
N MET A 167 15.20 -31.03 13.16
CA MET A 167 14.82 -31.74 14.37
C MET A 167 15.57 -33.07 14.46
N VAL A 168 16.13 -33.32 15.63
CA VAL A 168 16.78 -34.58 16.01
C VAL A 168 16.02 -35.17 17.19
N VAL A 169 15.68 -36.46 17.12
CA VAL A 169 14.97 -37.19 18.17
C VAL A 169 15.85 -38.34 18.62
N ASN A 170 16.20 -38.40 19.91
CA ASN A 170 17.04 -39.44 20.50
C ASN A 170 18.34 -39.67 19.68
N ASN A 171 19.00 -38.59 19.27
CA ASN A 171 20.19 -38.56 18.41
C ASN A 171 20.01 -39.05 16.96
N GLN A 172 18.78 -39.27 16.51
CA GLN A 172 18.47 -39.58 15.10
C GLN A 172 17.91 -38.36 14.39
N ASN A 173 18.57 -37.95 13.30
CA ASN A 173 18.13 -36.81 12.49
C ASN A 173 16.88 -37.18 11.69
N THR A 174 15.83 -36.38 11.81
CA THR A 174 14.55 -36.65 11.13
C THR A 174 14.48 -36.06 9.72
N GLY A 175 15.44 -35.20 9.35
CA GLY A 175 15.39 -34.44 8.09
C GLY A 175 14.28 -33.39 8.01
N LYS A 176 13.50 -33.19 9.09
CA LYS A 176 12.35 -32.27 9.18
C LYS A 176 12.57 -31.24 10.30
N GLY A 177 11.92 -30.08 10.25
CA GLY A 177 11.99 -29.03 11.27
C GLY A 177 10.78 -29.03 12.19
N ILE A 178 10.92 -28.55 13.44
CA ILE A 178 9.82 -28.39 14.40
C ILE A 178 8.89 -27.27 13.93
N LEU A 179 7.57 -27.45 14.07
CA LEU A 179 6.61 -26.34 13.93
C LEU A 179 6.74 -25.38 15.11
N GLN A 180 7.35 -24.23 14.84
CA GLN A 180 7.65 -23.22 15.85
C GLN A 180 7.28 -21.82 15.36
N LYS A 181 7.08 -20.91 16.32
CA LYS A 181 6.87 -19.48 16.09
C LYS A 181 7.79 -18.66 16.98
N MET A 182 8.33 -17.58 16.44
CA MET A 182 9.20 -16.69 17.17
C MET A 182 8.83 -15.24 16.87
N GLU A 183 8.76 -14.42 17.92
CA GLU A 183 8.50 -12.99 17.83
C GLU A 183 9.67 -12.22 18.44
N TYR A 184 10.20 -11.22 17.73
CA TYR A 184 11.31 -10.39 18.20
C TYR A 184 11.20 -8.96 17.67
N ARG A 185 12.05 -8.06 18.19
CA ARG A 185 12.13 -6.67 17.72
C ARG A 185 13.43 -6.39 17.01
N GLU A 186 13.32 -5.88 15.78
CA GLU A 186 14.45 -5.42 14.99
C GLU A 186 14.33 -3.92 14.70
N VAL A 187 15.45 -3.19 14.78
CA VAL A 187 15.53 -1.78 14.37
C VAL A 187 16.48 -1.70 13.18
N ASN A 188 15.92 -1.63 11.97
CA ASN A 188 16.67 -1.58 10.73
C ASN A 188 16.94 -0.13 10.29
N SER A 189 17.49 0.08 9.08
CA SER A 189 17.70 1.42 8.51
C SER A 189 16.40 2.20 8.30
N MET A 190 15.35 1.53 7.83
CA MET A 190 14.03 2.11 7.60
C MET A 190 13.41 2.61 8.92
N THR A 191 13.42 1.80 9.98
CA THR A 191 12.93 2.21 11.32
C THR A 191 13.68 3.42 11.87
N ARG A 192 15.00 3.50 11.67
CA ARG A 192 15.79 4.66 12.12
C ARG A 192 15.34 5.95 11.43
N VAL A 193 15.04 5.89 10.14
CA VAL A 193 14.50 7.05 9.42
C VAL A 193 13.11 7.43 9.93
N GLN A 194 12.23 6.46 10.18
CA GLN A 194 10.89 6.72 10.71
C GLN A 194 10.93 7.42 12.08
N ILE A 195 11.81 6.98 12.98
CA ILE A 195 12.02 7.61 14.30
C ILE A 195 12.49 9.06 14.13
N ALA A 196 13.51 9.29 13.28
CA ALA A 196 14.02 10.64 13.04
C ALA A 196 12.93 11.57 12.47
N LEU A 197 12.16 11.10 11.47
CA LEU A 197 11.06 11.87 10.88
C LEU A 197 9.95 12.16 11.89
N THR A 198 9.64 11.23 12.80
CA THR A 198 8.62 11.45 13.85
C THR A 198 9.02 12.60 14.77
N ILE A 199 10.31 12.71 15.13
CA ILE A 199 10.83 13.85 15.91
C ILE A 199 10.67 15.16 15.12
N PHE A 200 11.00 15.17 13.83
CA PHE A 200 10.79 16.35 12.98
C PHE A 200 9.30 16.73 12.86
N ILE A 201 8.40 15.75 12.76
CA ILE A 201 6.95 15.98 12.72
C ILE A 201 6.46 16.67 13.99
N PHE A 202 6.95 16.26 15.17
CA PHE A 202 6.61 16.93 16.42
C PHE A 202 6.91 18.45 16.35
N PHE A 203 8.11 18.82 15.90
CA PHE A 203 8.48 20.24 15.74
C PHE A 203 7.68 20.93 14.63
N LEU A 204 7.39 20.25 13.52
CA LEU A 204 6.56 20.77 12.44
C LEU A 204 5.14 21.06 12.91
N LEU A 205 4.53 20.20 13.72
CA LEU A 205 3.19 20.41 14.28
C LEU A 205 3.15 21.65 15.18
N LEU A 206 4.16 21.87 16.01
CA LEU A 206 4.29 23.11 16.80
C LEU A 206 4.41 24.36 15.92
N TYR A 207 5.14 24.25 14.80
CA TYR A 207 5.27 25.35 13.85
C TYR A 207 3.96 25.61 13.09
N ILE A 208 3.25 24.56 12.69
CA ILE A 208 1.93 24.63 12.04
C ILE A 208 0.91 25.33 12.93
N ASP A 209 0.83 24.98 14.22
CA ASP A 209 -0.05 25.65 15.19
C ASP A 209 0.18 27.17 15.17
N ARG A 210 1.45 27.59 15.24
CA ARG A 210 1.85 29.01 15.18
C ARG A 210 1.49 29.67 13.86
N LEU A 211 1.62 28.97 12.73
CA LEU A 211 1.25 29.51 11.41
C LEU A 211 -0.27 29.67 11.27
N MET A 212 -1.06 28.76 11.83
CA MET A 212 -2.52 28.84 11.86
C MET A 212 -2.99 30.01 12.72
N GLU A 213 -2.39 30.23 13.89
CA GLU A 213 -2.70 31.38 14.75
C GLU A 213 -2.40 32.72 14.07
N ARG A 214 -1.35 32.77 13.24
CA ARG A 214 -0.93 33.97 12.50
C ARG A 214 -1.57 34.10 11.11
N GLU A 215 -2.47 33.17 10.76
CA GLU A 215 -3.13 33.08 9.45
C GLU A 215 -2.17 33.18 8.24
N LYS A 216 -0.96 32.61 8.36
CA LYS A 216 0.06 32.63 7.30
C LYS A 216 -0.14 31.48 6.31
N ASP A 217 -1.23 31.54 5.54
CA ASP A 217 -1.69 30.51 4.60
C ASP A 217 -0.61 29.99 3.63
N LYS A 218 0.19 30.86 3.00
CA LYS A 218 1.24 30.45 2.05
C LYS A 218 2.34 29.63 2.70
N LYS A 219 2.78 30.03 3.92
CA LYS A 219 3.78 29.26 4.67
C LYS A 219 3.19 27.95 5.17
N LEU A 220 1.92 27.98 5.59
CA LEU A 220 1.20 26.80 6.03
C LEU A 220 1.07 25.79 4.88
N TYR A 221 0.72 26.23 3.67
CA TYR A 221 0.70 25.41 2.46
C TYR A 221 2.00 24.61 2.26
N PHE A 222 3.16 25.27 2.24
CA PHE A 222 4.45 24.58 2.07
C PHE A 222 4.77 23.65 3.25
N THR A 223 4.47 24.08 4.48
CA THR A 223 4.72 23.27 5.67
C THR A 223 3.83 22.02 5.70
N THR A 224 2.60 22.11 5.22
CA THR A 224 1.68 20.97 5.09
C THR A 224 2.17 19.97 4.06
N ILE A 225 2.72 20.41 2.92
CA ILE A 225 3.36 19.50 1.94
C ILE A 225 4.46 18.69 2.61
N VAL A 226 5.36 19.35 3.35
CA VAL A 226 6.46 18.70 4.07
C VAL A 226 5.95 17.74 5.13
N LEU A 227 4.95 18.16 5.92
CA LEU A 227 4.33 17.31 6.93
C LEU A 227 3.75 16.04 6.30
N ILE A 228 2.94 16.16 5.24
CA ILE A 228 2.31 15.00 4.60
C ILE A 228 3.37 14.10 3.98
N TYR A 229 4.39 14.65 3.33
CA TYR A 229 5.48 13.85 2.77
C TYR A 229 6.17 13.02 3.85
N PHE A 230 6.47 13.60 5.02
CA PHE A 230 7.04 12.85 6.14
C PHE A 230 6.09 11.79 6.70
N LEU A 231 4.78 12.08 6.77
CA LEU A 231 3.78 11.09 7.21
C LEU A 231 3.72 9.90 6.26
N ILE A 232 3.69 10.15 4.94
CA ILE A 232 3.75 9.09 3.92
C ILE A 232 5.05 8.32 4.02
N THR A 233 6.18 9.00 4.19
CA THR A 233 7.47 8.30 4.35
C THR A 233 7.52 7.46 5.61
N ILE A 234 6.90 7.88 6.73
CA ILE A 234 6.84 7.05 7.92
C ILE A 234 5.95 5.83 7.68
N LYS A 235 4.78 6.03 7.08
CA LYS A 235 3.78 4.99 6.85
C LYS A 235 4.19 3.97 5.80
N ALA A 236 4.74 4.45 4.68
CA ALA A 236 5.10 3.64 3.51
C ALA A 236 6.40 4.14 2.87
N PRO A 237 7.56 3.87 3.50
CA PRO A 237 8.85 4.29 2.94
C PRO A 237 9.11 3.76 1.51
N THR A 238 8.49 2.64 1.13
CA THR A 238 8.58 1.98 -0.18
C THR A 238 7.94 2.73 -1.34
N VAL A 239 7.14 3.78 -1.08
CA VAL A 239 6.60 4.69 -2.13
C VAL A 239 7.25 6.08 -2.09
N THR A 240 8.31 6.24 -1.30
CA THR A 240 9.07 7.50 -1.19
C THR A 240 10.58 7.25 -1.26
N ILE A 241 11.31 7.32 -0.15
CA ILE A 241 12.79 7.28 -0.16
C ILE A 241 13.37 5.88 -0.41
N PHE A 242 12.62 4.81 -0.13
CA PHE A 242 13.01 3.42 -0.42
C PHE A 242 12.18 2.87 -1.59
N THR A 243 11.96 3.68 -2.64
CA THR A 243 11.07 3.32 -3.76
C THR A 243 11.46 1.96 -4.35
N GLU A 244 10.51 1.03 -4.36
CA GLU A 244 10.56 -0.15 -5.24
C GLU A 244 9.65 0.12 -6.46
N PRO A 245 10.10 -0.19 -7.68
CA PRO A 245 9.35 0.10 -8.89
C PRO A 245 8.08 -0.75 -8.93
N PHE A 246 6.96 -0.09 -9.15
CA PHE A 246 5.65 -0.70 -9.29
C PHE A 246 5.07 -0.51 -10.70
N ALA A 247 4.68 -1.64 -11.26
CA ALA A 247 4.02 -1.85 -12.53
C ALA A 247 4.69 -1.05 -13.67
N GLU A 248 3.91 -0.18 -14.30
CA GLU A 248 4.28 0.55 -15.51
C GLU A 248 5.36 1.60 -15.30
N ILE A 249 5.72 1.98 -14.05
CA ILE A 249 6.76 2.98 -13.80
C ILE A 249 8.06 2.62 -14.52
N VAL A 250 8.43 1.34 -14.53
CA VAL A 250 9.58 0.84 -15.29
C VAL A 250 9.15 0.29 -16.64
N THR A 251 8.20 -0.65 -16.69
CA THR A 251 7.90 -1.42 -17.91
C THR A 251 7.32 -0.57 -19.05
N ASN A 252 6.74 0.59 -18.75
CA ASN A 252 6.18 1.50 -19.75
C ASN A 252 6.85 2.89 -19.70
N TYR A 253 6.87 3.56 -18.55
CA TYR A 253 7.31 4.95 -18.46
C TYR A 253 8.83 5.09 -18.61
N PHE A 254 9.60 4.45 -17.74
CA PHE A 254 11.06 4.50 -17.78
C PHE A 254 11.63 3.88 -19.06
N VAL A 255 11.15 2.70 -19.48
CA VAL A 255 11.63 2.03 -20.70
C VAL A 255 11.33 2.86 -21.95
N ASN A 256 10.14 3.45 -22.11
CA ASN A 256 9.86 4.21 -23.33
C ASN A 256 10.70 5.48 -23.42
N VAL A 257 10.98 6.16 -22.30
CA VAL A 257 11.77 7.40 -22.35
C VAL A 257 13.25 7.14 -22.68
N THR A 258 13.79 5.98 -22.30
CA THR A 258 15.18 5.59 -22.57
C THR A 258 15.35 4.96 -23.95
N THR A 259 14.32 4.30 -24.48
CA THR A 259 14.40 3.56 -25.76
C THR A 259 13.79 4.29 -26.95
N MET A 260 12.83 5.19 -26.75
CA MET A 260 12.11 5.88 -27.84
C MET A 260 12.55 7.34 -28.02
N GLY A 261 12.30 7.86 -29.23
CA GLY A 261 12.40 9.29 -29.51
C GLY A 261 11.44 10.11 -28.64
N THR A 262 11.83 11.35 -28.31
CA THR A 262 11.11 12.24 -27.37
C THR A 262 9.63 12.42 -27.70
N ILE A 263 9.30 12.71 -28.97
CA ILE A 263 7.91 12.91 -29.40
C ILE A 263 7.12 11.59 -29.31
N LYS A 264 7.70 10.48 -29.80
CA LYS A 264 7.06 9.16 -29.74
C LYS A 264 6.77 8.73 -28.29
N ASN A 265 7.69 8.98 -27.37
CA ASN A 265 7.47 8.71 -25.95
C ASN A 265 6.33 9.55 -25.37
N LEU A 266 6.28 10.87 -25.65
CA LEU A 266 5.23 11.75 -25.12
C LEU A 266 3.81 11.32 -25.52
N PHE A 267 3.66 10.80 -26.75
CA PHE A 267 2.38 10.32 -27.28
C PHE A 267 2.19 8.80 -27.19
N SER A 268 3.01 8.09 -26.40
CA SER A 268 2.85 6.65 -26.20
C SER A 268 1.76 6.32 -25.19
N MET A 269 0.86 5.40 -25.57
CA MET A 269 -0.32 5.05 -24.78
C MET A 269 0.01 4.29 -23.50
N ASP A 270 -0.96 4.27 -22.59
CA ASP A 270 -1.03 3.37 -21.44
C ASP A 270 -2.47 2.87 -21.34
N ALA A 271 -2.69 1.56 -21.40
CA ALA A 271 -4.02 0.93 -21.47
C ALA A 271 -5.01 1.64 -22.44
N GLY A 272 -4.52 2.08 -23.61
CA GLY A 272 -5.29 2.76 -24.66
C GLY A 272 -5.47 4.27 -24.49
N TYR A 273 -5.23 4.85 -23.30
CA TYR A 273 -5.36 6.30 -23.06
C TYR A 273 -4.00 7.02 -23.20
N LEU A 274 -4.01 8.36 -23.31
CA LEU A 274 -2.79 9.18 -23.33
C LEU A 274 -2.41 9.63 -21.90
N PRO A 275 -1.30 9.13 -21.33
CA PRO A 275 -0.83 9.48 -19.99
C PRO A 275 0.17 10.67 -19.99
N LEU A 276 -0.12 11.75 -20.73
CA LEU A 276 0.81 12.87 -20.94
C LEU A 276 1.40 13.43 -19.64
N TYR A 277 0.60 13.57 -18.58
CA TYR A 277 1.03 14.05 -17.27
C TYR A 277 2.25 13.28 -16.73
N LEU A 278 2.19 11.95 -16.71
CA LEU A 278 3.29 11.10 -16.24
C LEU A 278 4.45 11.06 -17.25
N ARG A 279 4.17 11.15 -18.55
CA ARG A 279 5.23 11.21 -19.58
C ARG A 279 6.08 12.46 -19.44
N LEU A 280 5.48 13.61 -19.14
CA LEU A 280 6.20 14.86 -18.89
C LEU A 280 7.11 14.74 -17.66
N ILE A 281 6.59 14.21 -16.55
CA ILE A 281 7.38 13.97 -15.32
C ILE A 281 8.58 13.05 -15.64
N THR A 282 8.31 11.93 -16.30
CA THR A 282 9.33 10.96 -16.68
C THR A 282 10.40 11.57 -17.57
N LEU A 283 10.01 12.41 -18.54
CA LEU A 283 10.93 13.08 -19.45
C LEU A 283 11.83 14.09 -18.72
N ILE A 284 11.24 14.91 -17.84
CA ILE A 284 11.99 15.88 -17.03
C ILE A 284 13.00 15.17 -16.15
N VAL A 285 12.60 14.10 -15.46
CA VAL A 285 13.48 13.39 -14.54
C VAL A 285 14.58 12.64 -15.30
N VAL A 286 14.21 11.80 -16.28
CA VAL A 286 15.18 10.91 -16.92
C VAL A 286 16.07 11.65 -17.92
N LYS A 287 15.49 12.44 -18.84
CA LYS A 287 16.28 13.16 -19.86
C LYS A 287 16.82 14.49 -19.36
N GLY A 288 16.12 15.15 -18.44
CA GLY A 288 16.54 16.43 -17.87
C GLY A 288 17.63 16.28 -16.80
N LEU A 289 17.43 15.40 -15.82
CA LEU A 289 18.41 15.21 -14.73
C LEU A 289 19.51 14.20 -15.04
N ARG A 290 19.28 13.26 -15.98
CA ARG A 290 20.26 12.27 -16.47
C ARG A 290 20.93 11.46 -15.35
N MET A 291 20.15 11.08 -14.35
CA MET A 291 20.63 10.29 -13.21
C MET A 291 20.67 8.79 -13.55
N SER A 292 21.33 7.99 -12.71
CA SER A 292 21.33 6.53 -12.84
C SER A 292 19.90 5.94 -12.82
N PRO A 293 19.66 4.73 -13.38
CA PRO A 293 18.33 4.10 -13.36
C PRO A 293 17.71 4.02 -11.97
N ARG A 294 18.53 3.73 -10.95
CA ARG A 294 18.12 3.72 -9.54
C ARG A 294 17.51 5.06 -9.12
N ILE A 295 18.28 6.13 -9.27
CA ILE A 295 17.90 7.46 -8.79
C ILE A 295 16.77 8.03 -9.63
N SER A 296 16.76 7.78 -10.94
CA SER A 296 15.71 8.23 -11.84
C SER A 296 14.33 7.73 -11.43
N VAL A 297 14.18 6.44 -11.13
CA VAL A 297 12.89 5.87 -10.68
C VAL A 297 12.45 6.45 -9.32
N ILE A 298 13.39 6.59 -8.36
CA ILE A 298 13.11 7.22 -7.07
C ILE A 298 12.64 8.67 -7.29
N LEU A 299 13.31 9.44 -8.15
CA LEU A 299 12.94 10.82 -8.44
C LEU A 299 11.61 10.92 -9.20
N MET A 300 11.30 10.00 -10.12
CA MET A 300 10.01 9.94 -10.80
C MET A 300 8.86 9.79 -9.79
N GLN A 301 8.97 8.79 -8.91
CA GLN A 301 7.99 8.53 -7.84
C GLN A 301 7.83 9.75 -6.93
N ASN A 302 8.94 10.28 -6.40
CA ASN A 302 8.87 11.39 -5.43
C ASN A 302 8.46 12.73 -6.06
N PHE A 303 8.81 12.99 -7.31
CA PHE A 303 8.37 14.20 -8.02
C PHE A 303 6.85 14.17 -8.25
N ALA A 304 6.32 13.03 -8.70
CA ALA A 304 4.87 12.84 -8.82
C ALA A 304 4.17 12.96 -7.45
N MET A 305 4.75 12.38 -6.40
CA MET A 305 4.23 12.48 -5.03
C MET A 305 4.18 13.93 -4.57
N LEU A 306 5.27 14.70 -4.72
CA LEU A 306 5.31 16.10 -4.32
C LEU A 306 4.31 16.97 -5.09
N LEU A 307 4.06 16.68 -6.38
CA LEU A 307 3.02 17.35 -7.15
C LEU A 307 1.62 17.04 -6.60
N MET A 308 1.33 15.77 -6.29
CA MET A 308 0.09 15.37 -5.63
C MET A 308 -0.11 16.10 -4.30
N LEU A 309 0.92 16.13 -3.46
CA LEU A 309 0.86 16.80 -2.15
C LEU A 309 0.67 18.31 -2.29
N SER A 310 1.28 18.90 -3.31
CA SER A 310 1.07 20.29 -3.68
C SER A 310 -0.40 20.53 -4.03
N ILE A 311 -0.98 19.73 -4.95
CA ILE A 311 -2.39 19.81 -5.34
C ILE A 311 -3.32 19.70 -4.12
N ASN A 312 -3.12 18.70 -3.26
CA ASN A 312 -3.97 18.47 -2.09
C ASN A 312 -3.87 19.59 -1.05
N SER A 313 -2.70 20.22 -0.93
CA SER A 313 -2.47 21.31 0.03
C SER A 313 -3.02 22.66 -0.44
N VAL A 314 -3.31 22.84 -1.75
CA VAL A 314 -3.81 24.12 -2.32
C VAL A 314 -5.05 24.64 -1.59
N PHE A 315 -5.90 23.76 -1.06
CA PHE A 315 -7.12 24.12 -0.33
C PHE A 315 -6.89 24.99 0.92
N ILE A 316 -5.67 24.99 1.46
CA ILE A 316 -5.26 25.83 2.61
C ILE A 316 -5.19 27.32 2.24
N LEU A 317 -4.91 27.64 0.97
CA LEU A 317 -4.69 29.02 0.53
C LEU A 317 -5.93 29.89 0.68
N ASN A 318 -5.76 31.18 0.95
CA ASN A 318 -6.85 32.12 1.25
C ASN A 318 -7.91 32.25 0.14
N ASN A 319 -7.60 31.84 -1.09
CA ASN A 319 -8.57 31.70 -2.18
C ASN A 319 -9.76 30.78 -1.82
N TYR A 320 -9.58 29.85 -0.87
CA TYR A 320 -10.59 28.89 -0.44
C TYR A 320 -11.20 29.19 0.93
N LYS A 321 -10.92 30.36 1.53
CA LYS A 321 -11.36 30.69 2.90
C LYS A 321 -12.89 30.62 3.12
N LYS A 322 -13.68 30.77 2.05
CA LYS A 322 -15.15 30.68 2.12
C LYS A 322 -15.66 29.25 2.37
N TYR A 323 -14.84 28.23 2.15
CA TYR A 323 -15.19 26.82 2.31
C TYR A 323 -14.80 26.24 3.67
N GLY A 324 -14.42 27.09 4.63
CA GLY A 324 -14.20 26.69 6.03
C GLY A 324 -13.00 27.35 6.69
N SER A 325 -12.88 27.11 8.00
CA SER A 325 -11.78 27.62 8.81
C SER A 325 -10.41 27.11 8.33
N ILE A 326 -9.33 27.82 8.64
CA ILE A 326 -7.97 27.37 8.29
C ILE A 326 -7.67 25.98 8.86
N PHE A 327 -8.19 25.65 10.05
CA PHE A 327 -8.14 24.32 10.65
C PHE A 327 -8.85 23.28 9.79
N PHE A 328 -10.10 23.53 9.40
CA PHE A 328 -10.86 22.60 8.56
C PHE A 328 -10.15 22.33 7.23
N ARG A 329 -9.67 23.39 6.57
CA ARG A 329 -8.99 23.27 5.27
C ARG A 329 -7.66 22.52 5.39
N PHE A 330 -6.89 22.77 6.46
CA PHE A 330 -5.71 21.99 6.79
C PHE A 330 -6.03 20.50 7.01
N THR A 331 -7.06 20.20 7.80
CA THR A 331 -7.49 18.82 8.07
C THR A 331 -7.95 18.09 6.80
N VAL A 332 -8.72 18.75 5.93
CA VAL A 332 -9.10 18.18 4.62
C VAL A 332 -7.87 17.91 3.76
N SER A 333 -6.89 18.82 3.71
CA SER A 333 -5.64 18.59 2.97
C SER A 333 -4.84 17.40 3.52
N LEU A 334 -4.80 17.20 4.85
CA LEU A 334 -4.19 16.01 5.45
C LEU A 334 -4.91 14.72 5.03
N ILE A 335 -6.25 14.74 5.00
CA ILE A 335 -7.07 13.60 4.61
C ILE A 335 -6.87 13.22 3.16
N LEU A 336 -6.92 14.19 2.26
CA LEU A 336 -6.68 13.95 0.85
C LEU A 336 -5.24 13.47 0.59
N GLY A 337 -4.25 13.98 1.32
CA GLY A 337 -2.85 13.68 1.03
C GLY A 337 -2.23 12.48 1.73
N ASN A 338 -2.69 12.10 2.93
CA ASN A 338 -2.01 11.11 3.77
C ASN A 338 -2.86 9.88 4.12
N PHE A 339 -4.15 10.10 4.38
CA PHE A 339 -4.97 9.04 4.97
C PHE A 339 -5.49 8.09 3.89
N SER A 340 -5.65 6.81 4.24
CA SER A 340 -6.14 5.76 3.35
C SER A 340 -7.64 5.94 3.10
N ILE A 341 -7.99 6.91 2.26
CA ILE A 341 -9.32 7.00 1.66
C ILE A 341 -9.56 5.77 0.75
N PHE A 342 -8.48 5.12 0.31
CA PHE A 342 -8.42 3.92 -0.53
C PHE A 342 -7.29 3.02 -0.01
N PRO A 343 -7.12 1.77 -0.50
CA PRO A 343 -5.91 1.00 -0.22
C PRO A 343 -4.67 1.86 -0.50
N PHE A 344 -3.87 2.05 0.55
CA PHE A 344 -2.84 3.09 0.54
C PHE A 344 -1.87 2.94 -0.63
N PHE A 345 -1.38 1.71 -0.84
CA PHE A 345 -0.40 1.44 -1.88
C PHE A 345 -0.94 1.70 -3.29
N GLU A 346 -2.16 1.28 -3.61
CA GLU A 346 -2.75 1.44 -4.95
C GLU A 346 -2.96 2.91 -5.37
N THR A 347 -2.99 3.84 -4.43
CA THR A 347 -3.21 5.27 -4.73
C THR A 347 -1.95 6.12 -4.66
N HIS A 348 -0.88 5.59 -4.07
CA HIS A 348 0.37 6.31 -3.80
C HIS A 348 1.55 5.81 -4.64
N VAL A 349 1.32 4.88 -5.57
CA VAL A 349 2.29 4.48 -6.60
C VAL A 349 2.22 5.40 -7.83
N PHE A 350 3.37 5.61 -8.48
CA PHE A 350 3.54 6.55 -9.60
C PHE A 350 2.44 6.48 -10.66
N VAL A 351 2.05 5.26 -11.03
CA VAL A 351 1.08 5.02 -12.09
C VAL A 351 -0.32 5.52 -11.73
N ASP A 352 -0.66 5.60 -10.44
CA ASP A 352 -2.00 5.94 -9.95
C ASP A 352 -2.07 7.30 -9.25
N LEU A 353 -0.94 7.92 -8.90
CA LEU A 353 -0.91 9.32 -8.44
C LEU A 353 -1.70 10.31 -9.33
N PRO A 354 -1.78 10.17 -10.67
CA PRO A 354 -2.55 11.11 -11.49
C PRO A 354 -4.06 11.08 -11.26
N TYR A 355 -4.62 10.10 -10.55
CA TYR A 355 -6.02 10.16 -10.10
C TYR A 355 -6.29 11.45 -9.30
N PHE A 356 -5.31 11.93 -8.52
CA PHE A 356 -5.38 13.19 -7.78
C PHE A 356 -5.47 14.44 -8.66
N ASN A 357 -5.22 14.35 -9.97
CA ASN A 357 -5.48 15.47 -10.88
C ASN A 357 -6.97 15.86 -10.87
N LEU A 358 -7.88 14.95 -10.49
CA LEU A 358 -9.29 15.28 -10.25
C LEU A 358 -9.44 16.34 -9.14
N VAL A 359 -8.68 16.23 -8.05
CA VAL A 359 -8.67 17.23 -6.96
C VAL A 359 -8.25 18.59 -7.51
N ALA A 360 -7.21 18.64 -8.36
CA ALA A 360 -6.78 19.88 -9.00
C ALA A 360 -7.89 20.48 -9.88
N ILE A 361 -8.56 19.68 -10.71
CA ILE A 361 -9.69 20.14 -11.55
C ILE A 361 -10.83 20.70 -10.68
N ILE A 362 -11.20 20.03 -9.59
CA ILE A 362 -12.21 20.53 -8.66
C ILE A 362 -11.76 21.85 -8.03
N LEU A 363 -10.55 21.92 -7.48
CA LEU A 363 -10.02 23.13 -6.84
C LEU A 363 -9.88 24.32 -7.80
N ILE A 364 -9.48 24.08 -9.06
CA ILE A 364 -9.46 25.10 -10.11
C ILE A 364 -10.88 25.57 -10.39
N SER A 365 -11.84 24.65 -10.50
CA SER A 365 -13.25 25.00 -10.74
C SER A 365 -13.82 25.89 -9.64
N LEU A 366 -13.33 25.81 -8.40
CA LEU A 366 -13.79 26.62 -7.27
C LEU A 366 -13.20 28.05 -7.23
N LEU A 367 -12.11 28.32 -7.94
CA LEU A 367 -11.45 29.64 -7.96
C LEU A 367 -12.33 30.73 -8.57
N ASP A 368 -12.23 31.95 -8.06
CA ASP A 368 -12.78 33.12 -8.74
C ASP A 368 -11.85 33.54 -9.89
N PHE A 369 -12.18 33.15 -11.12
CA PHE A 369 -11.34 33.43 -12.28
C PHE A 369 -11.23 34.91 -12.62
N GLU A 370 -12.21 35.74 -12.25
CA GLU A 370 -12.15 37.18 -12.56
C GLU A 370 -11.14 37.90 -11.66
N SER A 371 -10.95 37.42 -10.42
CA SER A 371 -9.92 37.92 -9.49
C SER A 371 -8.48 37.59 -9.91
N LEU A 372 -8.26 36.68 -10.87
CA LEU A 372 -6.93 36.25 -11.27
C LEU A 372 -6.29 37.24 -12.25
N SER A 373 -4.99 37.49 -12.07
CA SER A 373 -4.20 38.18 -13.11
C SER A 373 -4.18 37.35 -14.41
N LYS A 374 -4.14 38.02 -15.58
CA LYS A 374 -4.11 37.37 -16.89
C LYS A 374 -3.04 36.26 -17.00
N LYS A 375 -1.81 36.51 -16.51
CA LYS A 375 -0.71 35.53 -16.51
C LYS A 375 -1.06 34.25 -15.73
N LYS A 376 -1.57 34.41 -14.49
CA LYS A 376 -2.00 33.27 -13.64
C LYS A 376 -3.15 32.49 -14.28
N PHE A 377 -4.13 33.18 -14.87
CA PHE A 377 -5.24 32.54 -15.54
C PHE A 377 -4.76 31.70 -16.74
N ILE A 378 -3.91 32.26 -17.60
CA ILE A 378 -3.35 31.54 -18.76
C ILE A 378 -2.57 30.30 -18.31
N LEU A 379 -1.71 30.43 -17.30
CA LEU A 379 -0.93 29.29 -16.79
C LEU A 379 -1.84 28.17 -16.26
N LEU A 380 -2.90 28.52 -15.52
CA LEU A 380 -3.90 27.55 -15.06
C LEU A 380 -4.62 26.89 -16.23
N MET A 381 -5.03 27.66 -17.25
CA MET A 381 -5.71 27.09 -18.43
C MET A 381 -4.82 26.15 -19.23
N ILE A 382 -3.51 26.40 -19.31
CA ILE A 382 -2.54 25.45 -19.92
C ILE A 382 -2.43 24.17 -19.09
N SER A 383 -2.51 24.26 -17.77
CA SER A 383 -2.42 23.09 -16.90
C SER A 383 -3.64 22.16 -17.04
N VAL A 384 -4.82 22.68 -17.39
CA VAL A 384 -6.08 21.90 -17.45
C VAL A 384 -5.98 20.73 -18.43
N PRO A 385 -5.60 20.92 -19.71
CA PRO A 385 -5.40 19.79 -20.62
C PRO A 385 -4.36 18.79 -20.12
N ILE A 386 -3.24 19.25 -19.55
CA ILE A 386 -2.18 18.38 -19.03
C ILE A 386 -2.72 17.49 -17.89
N LEU A 387 -3.53 18.05 -16.99
CA LEU A 387 -4.18 17.30 -15.92
C LEU A 387 -5.19 16.28 -16.45
N CYS A 388 -5.97 16.64 -17.48
CA CYS A 388 -6.94 15.75 -18.12
C CYS A 388 -6.27 14.61 -18.90
N PHE A 389 -5.15 14.86 -19.55
CA PHE A 389 -4.35 13.85 -20.27
C PHE A 389 -3.50 13.04 -19.29
N SER A 390 -4.17 12.32 -18.40
CA SER A 390 -3.51 11.55 -17.33
C SER A 390 -4.13 10.17 -17.09
N LYS A 391 -5.46 10.04 -17.14
CA LYS A 391 -6.20 8.78 -17.00
C LYS A 391 -7.45 8.79 -17.88
N SER A 392 -8.01 7.61 -18.16
CA SER A 392 -9.24 7.47 -18.95
C SER A 392 -10.46 8.16 -18.31
N TYR A 393 -10.59 8.14 -16.99
CA TYR A 393 -11.73 8.73 -16.25
C TYR A 393 -12.00 10.22 -16.54
N PHE A 394 -11.02 10.97 -17.04
CA PHE A 394 -11.23 12.37 -17.43
C PHE A 394 -12.17 12.54 -18.64
N LEU A 395 -12.52 11.47 -19.36
CA LEU A 395 -13.53 11.50 -20.41
C LEU A 395 -14.92 11.94 -19.89
N LEU A 396 -15.19 11.76 -18.60
CA LEU A 396 -16.45 12.17 -17.95
C LEU A 396 -16.71 13.68 -18.06
N PHE A 397 -15.66 14.49 -18.21
CA PHE A 397 -15.81 15.94 -18.35
C PHE A 397 -16.41 16.37 -19.69
N LEU A 398 -16.42 15.52 -20.72
CA LEU A 398 -17.01 15.86 -22.02
C LEU A 398 -18.53 16.12 -21.91
N PRO A 399 -19.38 15.15 -21.51
CA PRO A 399 -20.82 15.40 -21.40
C PRO A 399 -21.16 16.46 -20.34
N ILE A 400 -20.40 16.53 -19.24
CA ILE A 400 -20.62 17.49 -18.16
C ILE A 400 -20.35 18.93 -18.62
N SER A 401 -19.23 19.16 -19.32
CA SER A 401 -18.86 20.49 -19.80
C SER A 401 -19.85 21.02 -20.84
N VAL A 402 -20.32 20.16 -21.74
CA VAL A 402 -21.36 20.47 -22.75
C VAL A 402 -22.68 20.82 -22.07
N LEU A 403 -23.16 19.98 -21.13
CA LEU A 403 -24.43 20.20 -20.44
C LEU A 403 -24.44 21.51 -19.64
N ILE A 404 -23.37 21.79 -18.88
CA ILE A 404 -23.23 23.06 -18.15
C ILE A 404 -23.21 24.23 -19.12
N SER A 405 -22.49 24.12 -20.23
CA SER A 405 -22.39 25.17 -21.24
C SER A 405 -23.75 25.46 -21.89
N ILE A 406 -24.54 24.44 -22.23
CA ILE A 406 -25.88 24.60 -22.83
C ILE A 406 -26.85 25.25 -21.83
N ILE A 407 -26.98 24.69 -20.63
CA ILE A 407 -27.98 25.12 -19.64
C ILE A 407 -27.67 26.52 -19.10
N PHE A 408 -26.39 26.84 -18.89
CA PHE A 408 -25.97 28.07 -18.20
C PHE A 408 -25.20 29.05 -19.11
N TRP A 409 -25.23 28.89 -20.44
CA TRP A 409 -24.44 29.69 -21.39
C TRP A 409 -24.48 31.21 -21.13
N LYS A 410 -25.68 31.73 -20.85
CA LYS A 410 -25.91 33.17 -20.63
C LYS A 410 -25.47 33.64 -19.24
N LYS A 411 -25.28 32.75 -18.27
CA LYS A 411 -24.96 33.05 -16.86
C LYS A 411 -23.48 32.85 -16.51
N ILE A 412 -22.70 32.24 -17.40
CA ILE A 412 -21.28 31.93 -17.19
C ILE A 412 -20.43 33.07 -17.79
N TYR A 413 -19.45 33.60 -17.05
CA TYR A 413 -18.54 34.62 -17.59
C TYR A 413 -17.51 34.03 -18.56
N ARG A 414 -16.85 34.92 -19.31
CA ARG A 414 -15.94 34.54 -20.40
C ARG A 414 -14.82 33.60 -19.94
N ARG A 415 -14.22 33.84 -18.77
CA ARG A 415 -13.12 33.00 -18.27
C ARG A 415 -13.58 31.60 -17.88
N GLN A 416 -14.77 31.45 -17.30
CA GLN A 416 -15.35 30.14 -17.02
C GLN A 416 -15.75 29.41 -18.31
N LYS A 417 -16.22 30.12 -19.35
CA LYS A 417 -16.47 29.52 -20.67
C LYS A 417 -15.19 28.92 -21.27
N ILE A 418 -14.08 29.64 -21.19
CA ILE A 418 -12.76 29.15 -21.64
C ILE A 418 -12.38 27.88 -20.86
N TYR A 419 -12.53 27.89 -19.53
CA TYR A 419 -12.24 26.72 -18.71
C TYR A 419 -13.09 25.49 -19.09
N LEU A 420 -14.41 25.66 -19.23
CA LEU A 420 -15.32 24.58 -19.64
C LEU A 420 -15.01 24.08 -21.05
N PHE A 421 -14.69 24.98 -21.97
CA PHE A 421 -14.28 24.62 -23.33
C PHE A 421 -13.00 23.78 -23.31
N LEU A 422 -11.98 24.17 -22.56
CA LEU A 422 -10.73 23.41 -22.45
C LEU A 422 -10.94 22.05 -21.79
N LEU A 423 -11.78 21.95 -20.75
CA LEU A 423 -12.16 20.68 -20.15
C LEU A 423 -12.83 19.75 -21.18
N GLY A 424 -13.84 20.26 -21.90
CA GLY A 424 -14.56 19.50 -22.91
C GLY A 424 -13.67 19.08 -24.08
N LEU A 425 -12.85 20.00 -24.58
CA LEU A 425 -11.91 19.74 -25.68
C LEU A 425 -10.85 18.69 -25.30
N SER A 426 -10.33 18.76 -24.07
CA SER A 426 -9.35 17.78 -23.58
C SER A 426 -10.00 16.40 -23.44
N ALA A 427 -11.22 16.33 -22.89
CA ALA A 427 -11.95 15.07 -22.81
C ALA A 427 -12.29 14.50 -24.20
N LEU A 428 -12.66 15.35 -25.17
CA LEU A 428 -12.88 14.94 -26.56
C LEU A 428 -11.61 14.36 -27.20
N PHE A 429 -10.47 15.03 -27.04
CA PHE A 429 -9.19 14.55 -27.55
C PHE A 429 -8.83 13.18 -26.93
N GLN A 430 -9.06 13.00 -25.64
CA GLN A 430 -8.81 11.72 -24.97
C GLN A 430 -9.71 10.61 -25.53
N VAL A 431 -10.99 10.90 -25.79
CA VAL A 431 -11.92 9.94 -26.43
C VAL A 431 -11.44 9.56 -27.83
N MET A 432 -11.05 10.55 -28.65
CA MET A 432 -10.51 10.29 -29.98
C MET A 432 -9.23 9.45 -29.91
N TYR A 433 -8.31 9.79 -29.00
CA TYR A 433 -7.06 9.06 -28.82
C TYR A 433 -7.33 7.59 -28.42
N MET A 434 -8.24 7.36 -27.47
CA MET A 434 -8.62 6.01 -27.05
C MET A 434 -9.30 5.22 -28.18
N TYR A 435 -10.11 5.87 -29.01
CA TYR A 435 -10.73 5.24 -30.17
C TYR A 435 -9.68 4.69 -31.15
N PHE A 436 -8.63 5.47 -31.44
CA PHE A 436 -7.53 5.05 -32.31
C PHE A 436 -6.63 3.98 -31.66
N ASN A 437 -6.63 3.86 -30.33
CA ASN A 437 -5.81 2.92 -29.57
C ASN A 437 -6.63 1.84 -28.86
N LYS A 438 -7.83 1.51 -29.39
CA LYS A 438 -8.80 0.61 -28.77
C LYS A 438 -8.27 -0.80 -28.47
N ASP A 439 -7.26 -1.26 -29.20
CA ASP A 439 -6.65 -2.57 -28.97
C ASP A 439 -5.94 -2.65 -27.61
N GLY A 440 -5.44 -1.52 -27.09
CA GLY A 440 -4.88 -1.42 -25.74
C GLY A 440 -5.91 -1.64 -24.62
N TRP A 441 -7.20 -1.63 -24.95
CA TRP A 441 -8.30 -1.79 -23.98
C TRP A 441 -8.84 -3.24 -23.89
N LYS A 442 -8.55 -4.07 -24.90
CA LYS A 442 -9.06 -5.46 -25.00
C LYS A 442 -8.51 -6.40 -23.92
N VAL A 443 -7.48 -6.01 -23.18
CA VAL A 443 -6.82 -6.84 -22.16
C VAL A 443 -7.70 -7.09 -20.92
N TYR A 444 -8.70 -6.25 -20.66
CA TYR A 444 -9.55 -6.33 -19.45
C TYR A 444 -10.92 -7.01 -19.67
N SER A 445 -11.21 -7.52 -20.88
CA SER A 445 -12.57 -7.93 -21.26
C SER A 445 -12.97 -9.38 -20.92
N ASN A 446 -12.31 -10.04 -19.97
CA ASN A 446 -12.45 -11.48 -19.72
C ASN A 446 -13.67 -11.92 -18.88
N SER A 447 -14.69 -11.09 -18.70
CA SER A 447 -15.94 -11.51 -18.06
C SER A 447 -17.07 -11.64 -19.09
N ASP A 448 -17.61 -12.85 -19.24
CA ASP A 448 -18.80 -13.20 -20.04
C ASP A 448 -20.13 -12.83 -19.35
N VAL A 449 -20.10 -11.96 -18.34
CA VAL A 449 -21.29 -11.58 -17.58
C VAL A 449 -22.14 -10.59 -18.40
N ASN A 450 -23.24 -11.09 -18.95
CA ASN A 450 -24.30 -10.25 -19.50
C ASN A 450 -25.18 -9.71 -18.37
N LEU A 451 -25.06 -8.42 -18.07
CA LEU A 451 -25.90 -7.72 -17.11
C LEU A 451 -27.20 -7.24 -17.77
N ASN A 452 -28.35 -7.47 -17.13
CA ASN A 452 -29.61 -6.87 -17.60
C ASN A 452 -29.72 -5.40 -17.14
N PHE A 453 -30.76 -4.68 -17.57
CA PHE A 453 -30.95 -3.27 -17.18
C PHE A 453 -31.03 -3.05 -15.66
N ILE A 454 -31.71 -3.94 -14.94
CA ILE A 454 -31.86 -3.86 -13.47
C ILE A 454 -30.49 -4.06 -12.81
N ASP A 455 -29.68 -4.99 -13.30
CA ASP A 455 -28.33 -5.25 -12.82
C ASP A 455 -27.42 -4.05 -13.05
N ILE A 456 -27.55 -3.37 -14.20
CA ILE A 456 -26.83 -2.12 -14.50
C ILE A 456 -27.23 -1.03 -13.50
N VAL A 457 -28.53 -0.82 -13.29
CA VAL A 457 -29.03 0.18 -12.33
C VAL A 457 -28.52 -0.12 -10.92
N ASN A 458 -28.58 -1.38 -10.48
CA ASN A 458 -28.03 -1.81 -9.19
C ASN A 458 -26.52 -1.55 -9.10
N ASN A 459 -25.76 -1.87 -10.16
CA ASN A 459 -24.32 -1.63 -10.24
C ASN A 459 -23.93 -0.14 -10.30
N ILE A 460 -24.85 0.76 -10.64
CA ILE A 460 -24.64 2.20 -10.52
C ILE A 460 -24.86 2.65 -9.07
N PHE A 461 -26.02 2.32 -8.50
CA PHE A 461 -26.43 2.88 -7.21
C PHE A 461 -25.70 2.24 -6.03
N TYR A 462 -25.54 0.92 -6.01
CA TYR A 462 -24.97 0.21 -4.87
C TYR A 462 -23.54 0.67 -4.55
N PRO A 463 -22.59 0.78 -5.51
CA PRO A 463 -21.24 1.27 -5.19
C PRO A 463 -21.22 2.70 -4.67
N ILE A 464 -22.13 3.57 -5.12
CA ILE A 464 -22.25 4.95 -4.59
C ILE A 464 -22.65 4.89 -3.12
N PHE A 465 -23.67 4.09 -2.79
CA PHE A 465 -24.13 3.94 -1.41
C PHE A 465 -23.06 3.32 -0.51
N GLN A 466 -22.30 2.35 -1.02
CA GLN A 466 -21.16 1.77 -0.32
C GLN A 466 -20.07 2.82 -0.05
N ASN A 467 -19.77 3.71 -1.01
CA ASN A 467 -18.79 4.78 -0.84
C ASN A 467 -19.27 5.87 0.14
N VAL A 468 -20.56 6.23 0.13
CA VAL A 468 -21.13 7.14 1.14
C VAL A 468 -21.06 6.50 2.51
N ARG A 469 -21.45 5.23 2.63
CA ARG A 469 -21.32 4.45 3.87
C ARG A 469 -19.88 4.42 4.36
N TYR A 470 -18.92 4.22 3.47
CA TYR A 470 -17.50 4.15 3.80
C TYR A 470 -17.01 5.39 4.55
N LEU A 471 -17.52 6.59 4.23
CA LEU A 471 -17.19 7.82 4.96
C LEU A 471 -17.58 7.80 6.44
N PHE A 472 -18.45 6.88 6.86
CA PHE A 472 -18.90 6.74 8.24
C PHE A 472 -18.45 5.40 8.85
N TYR A 473 -18.56 4.29 8.10
CA TYR A 473 -18.28 2.92 8.56
C TYR A 473 -17.52 2.11 7.50
N PRO A 474 -16.22 1.79 7.71
CA PRO A 474 -15.42 1.00 6.76
C PRO A 474 -15.85 -0.46 6.71
N ASN A 475 -15.80 -1.15 7.86
CA ASN A 475 -15.93 -2.59 7.93
C ASN A 475 -17.36 -3.02 8.28
N ILE A 476 -17.83 -4.10 7.65
CA ILE A 476 -19.08 -4.75 8.01
C ILE A 476 -18.76 -6.10 8.63
N THR A 477 -19.12 -6.26 9.90
CA THR A 477 -19.14 -7.56 10.59
C THR A 477 -20.53 -7.87 11.17
N SER A 478 -21.56 -7.11 10.77
CA SER A 478 -22.89 -7.15 11.39
C SER A 478 -23.89 -8.04 10.65
N SER A 479 -24.82 -8.62 11.42
CA SER A 479 -25.97 -9.42 10.95
C SER A 479 -27.07 -8.60 10.23
N ASN A 480 -26.88 -7.28 10.03
CA ASN A 480 -27.90 -6.35 9.51
C ASN A 480 -27.42 -5.54 8.29
N ILE A 481 -26.72 -6.19 7.35
CA ILE A 481 -26.18 -5.58 6.12
C ILE A 481 -27.26 -4.84 5.31
N LEU A 482 -28.42 -5.46 5.15
CA LEU A 482 -29.53 -4.89 4.37
C LEU A 482 -29.98 -3.53 4.94
N ASN A 483 -30.20 -3.46 6.26
CA ASN A 483 -30.66 -2.24 6.91
C ASN A 483 -29.65 -1.11 6.77
N MET A 484 -28.35 -1.41 6.88
CA MET A 484 -27.29 -0.42 6.64
C MET A 484 -27.30 0.07 5.20
N ASN A 485 -27.40 -0.82 4.22
CA ASN A 485 -27.47 -0.44 2.81
C ASN A 485 -28.69 0.46 2.51
N LEU A 486 -29.84 0.17 3.12
CA LEU A 486 -31.06 0.98 2.98
C LEU A 486 -30.92 2.35 3.66
N ILE A 487 -30.34 2.44 4.85
CA ILE A 487 -30.12 3.73 5.53
C ILE A 487 -29.21 4.62 4.68
N PHE A 488 -28.10 4.08 4.19
CA PHE A 488 -27.15 4.86 3.38
C PHE A 488 -27.68 5.19 1.98
N SER A 489 -28.57 4.39 1.41
CA SER A 489 -29.27 4.76 0.18
C SER A 489 -30.21 5.94 0.40
N ILE A 490 -30.99 5.94 1.48
CA ILE A 490 -31.87 7.07 1.86
C ILE A 490 -31.04 8.34 2.07
N ILE A 491 -29.96 8.27 2.85
CA ILE A 491 -29.06 9.41 3.09
C ILE A 491 -28.51 9.96 1.76
N THR A 492 -28.08 9.08 0.85
CA THR A 492 -27.54 9.48 -0.45
C THR A 492 -28.59 10.17 -1.31
N ILE A 493 -29.80 9.60 -1.38
CA ILE A 493 -30.92 10.18 -2.15
C ILE A 493 -31.29 11.55 -1.59
N LEU A 494 -31.41 11.69 -0.27
CA LEU A 494 -31.68 12.98 0.38
C LEU A 494 -30.58 14.01 0.11
N GLY A 495 -29.32 13.57 0.10
CA GLY A 495 -28.18 14.40 -0.29
C GLY A 495 -28.29 14.92 -1.72
N ILE A 496 -28.61 14.05 -2.68
CA ILE A 496 -28.80 14.41 -4.09
C ILE A 496 -29.95 15.41 -4.25
N ILE A 497 -31.12 15.11 -3.67
CA ILE A 497 -32.31 15.99 -3.70
C ILE A 497 -31.96 17.36 -3.15
N SER A 498 -31.27 17.41 -2.00
CA SER A 498 -30.85 18.66 -1.37
C SER A 498 -29.83 19.43 -2.20
N GLY A 499 -28.90 18.75 -2.89
CA GLY A 499 -27.97 19.36 -3.84
C GLY A 499 -28.69 20.04 -5.02
N ILE A 500 -29.69 19.36 -5.59
CA ILE A 500 -30.55 19.90 -6.65
C ILE A 500 -31.38 21.09 -6.12
N TYR A 501 -31.93 20.97 -4.91
CA TYR A 501 -32.64 22.06 -4.25
C TYR A 501 -31.76 23.31 -4.07
N TYR A 502 -30.49 23.16 -3.65
CA TYR A 502 -29.57 24.29 -3.55
C TYR A 502 -29.21 24.90 -4.90
N LEU A 503 -29.18 24.11 -5.98
CA LEU A 503 -29.07 24.65 -7.33
C LEU A 503 -30.28 25.51 -7.68
N TYR A 504 -31.49 25.02 -7.40
CA TYR A 504 -32.72 25.76 -7.65
C TYR A 504 -32.82 27.05 -6.81
N ARG A 505 -32.56 26.97 -5.51
CA ARG A 505 -32.67 28.07 -4.53
C ARG A 505 -31.61 29.14 -4.73
N TYR A 506 -30.33 28.76 -4.78
CA TYR A 506 -29.23 29.73 -4.76
C TYR A 506 -28.68 30.09 -6.12
N ARG A 507 -28.79 29.19 -7.12
CA ARG A 507 -28.32 29.39 -8.50
C ARG A 507 -26.90 29.95 -8.61
N ASN A 508 -26.05 29.65 -7.61
CA ASN A 508 -24.67 30.09 -7.55
C ASN A 508 -23.74 29.08 -8.22
N LYS A 509 -22.50 29.52 -8.41
CA LYS A 509 -21.43 28.69 -8.97
C LYS A 509 -21.22 27.40 -8.18
N GLU A 510 -21.24 27.48 -6.84
CA GLU A 510 -21.00 26.32 -5.98
C GLU A 510 -22.07 25.25 -6.14
N SER A 511 -23.36 25.61 -6.24
CA SER A 511 -24.41 24.62 -6.48
C SER A 511 -24.32 23.98 -7.87
N ILE A 512 -23.87 24.71 -8.90
CA ILE A 512 -23.61 24.11 -10.23
C ILE A 512 -22.49 23.07 -10.13
N ILE A 513 -21.41 23.41 -9.41
CA ILE A 513 -20.30 22.47 -9.18
C ILE A 513 -20.77 21.27 -8.35
N SER A 514 -21.62 21.45 -7.33
CA SER A 514 -22.22 20.33 -6.59
C SER A 514 -22.95 19.34 -7.48
N VAL A 515 -23.75 19.82 -8.43
CA VAL A 515 -24.43 18.94 -9.40
C VAL A 515 -23.45 18.30 -10.38
N ALA A 516 -22.40 19.02 -10.78
CA ALA A 516 -21.31 18.43 -11.58
C ALA A 516 -20.61 17.29 -10.84
N LEU A 517 -20.34 17.42 -9.54
CA LEU A 517 -19.75 16.37 -8.72
C LEU A 517 -20.66 15.13 -8.65
N ILE A 518 -21.98 15.31 -8.51
CA ILE A 518 -22.95 14.21 -8.60
C ILE A 518 -22.83 13.51 -9.96
N MET A 519 -22.81 14.26 -11.07
CA MET A 519 -22.66 13.68 -12.41
C MET A 519 -21.33 12.93 -12.59
N ILE A 520 -20.22 13.40 -12.00
CA ILE A 520 -18.94 12.69 -12.02
C ILE A 520 -19.07 11.35 -11.27
N THR A 521 -19.69 11.33 -10.08
CA THR A 521 -19.90 10.11 -9.30
C THR A 521 -20.67 9.05 -10.11
N PHE A 522 -21.82 9.42 -10.68
CA PHE A 522 -22.64 8.53 -11.50
C PHE A 522 -21.94 8.10 -12.79
N GLY A 523 -21.25 9.04 -13.44
CA GLY A 523 -20.47 8.76 -14.65
C GLY A 523 -19.32 7.78 -14.39
N ALA A 524 -18.64 7.91 -13.25
CA ALA A 524 -17.56 7.01 -12.87
C ALA A 524 -18.06 5.58 -12.61
N THR A 525 -19.20 5.41 -11.94
CA THR A 525 -19.82 4.07 -11.79
C THR A 525 -20.24 3.48 -13.13
N LEU A 526 -20.81 4.28 -14.03
CA LEU A 526 -21.17 3.82 -15.36
C LEU A 526 -19.93 3.40 -16.16
N LEU A 527 -18.84 4.18 -16.07
CA LEU A 527 -17.58 3.84 -16.74
C LEU A 527 -17.00 2.53 -16.19
N ASN A 528 -17.08 2.28 -14.88
CA ASN A 528 -16.64 1.02 -14.28
C ASN A 528 -17.42 -0.18 -14.81
N ILE A 529 -18.73 -0.05 -15.01
CA ILE A 529 -19.58 -1.10 -15.61
C ILE A 529 -19.20 -1.34 -17.07
N VAL A 530 -19.15 -0.26 -17.87
CA VAL A 530 -18.82 -0.35 -19.30
C VAL A 530 -17.41 -0.92 -19.53
N SER A 531 -16.48 -0.61 -18.63
CA SER A 531 -15.11 -1.13 -18.65
C SER A 531 -14.99 -2.54 -18.04
N LYS A 532 -16.10 -3.16 -17.64
CA LYS A 532 -16.17 -4.48 -16.99
C LYS A 532 -15.40 -4.61 -15.68
N ILE A 533 -15.15 -3.49 -14.99
CA ILE A 533 -14.47 -3.44 -13.68
C ILE A 533 -15.45 -3.82 -12.55
N SER A 534 -16.74 -3.54 -12.73
CA SER A 534 -17.82 -3.84 -11.76
C SER A 534 -18.94 -4.62 -12.44
N ASN A 535 -18.82 -5.95 -12.49
CA ASN A 535 -19.75 -6.83 -13.19
C ASN A 535 -20.42 -7.87 -12.28
N ASP A 536 -20.36 -7.69 -10.97
CA ASP A 536 -20.92 -8.66 -10.04
C ASP A 536 -22.46 -8.54 -9.97
N LYS A 537 -23.12 -9.68 -9.78
CA LYS A 537 -24.54 -9.70 -9.41
C LYS A 537 -24.67 -9.24 -7.96
N ILE A 538 -25.11 -8.00 -7.78
CA ILE A 538 -25.20 -7.38 -6.45
C ILE A 538 -26.35 -8.00 -5.66
N SER A 539 -26.01 -8.52 -4.48
CA SER A 539 -26.99 -8.85 -3.45
C SER A 539 -26.92 -7.80 -2.34
N TRP A 540 -28.05 -7.15 -2.06
CA TRP A 540 -28.19 -6.15 -1.01
C TRP A 540 -28.15 -6.74 0.41
N LYS A 541 -28.30 -8.06 0.53
CA LYS A 541 -28.22 -8.80 1.80
C LYS A 541 -26.79 -9.23 2.14
N SER A 542 -25.89 -9.23 1.17
CA SER A 542 -24.48 -9.50 1.35
C SER A 542 -23.66 -8.24 1.13
N THR A 543 -22.46 -8.23 1.68
CA THR A 543 -21.46 -7.23 1.33
C THR A 543 -20.65 -7.82 0.19
N SER A 544 -20.84 -7.33 -1.04
CA SER A 544 -19.81 -7.56 -2.07
C SER A 544 -18.51 -6.78 -1.77
N GLY A 545 -18.46 -6.08 -0.62
CA GLY A 545 -17.42 -5.13 -0.27
C GLY A 545 -17.65 -3.81 -1.00
N ILE A 546 -17.00 -2.75 -0.53
CA ILE A 546 -16.73 -1.61 -1.42
C ILE A 546 -15.80 -2.15 -2.51
N ILE A 547 -15.89 -1.61 -3.73
CA ILE A 547 -14.79 -1.73 -4.68
C ILE A 547 -13.63 -0.92 -4.08
N GLU A 548 -12.94 -1.48 -3.09
CA GLU A 548 -11.79 -0.90 -2.40
C GLU A 548 -10.58 -1.00 -3.31
N ASN A 549 -10.65 -0.31 -4.45
CA ASN A 549 -9.53 -0.20 -5.36
C ASN A 549 -9.48 1.23 -5.92
N ARG A 550 -8.38 1.54 -6.61
CA ARG A 550 -8.16 2.83 -7.29
C ARG A 550 -9.33 3.33 -8.16
N HIS A 551 -10.18 2.45 -8.68
CA HIS A 551 -11.29 2.80 -9.58
C HIS A 551 -12.46 3.49 -8.88
N SER A 552 -12.50 3.47 -7.54
CA SER A 552 -13.45 4.24 -6.73
C SER A 552 -13.01 5.70 -6.48
N PHE A 553 -11.83 6.11 -6.95
CA PHE A 553 -11.30 7.46 -6.71
C PHE A 553 -12.21 8.56 -7.27
N PHE A 554 -12.72 8.36 -8.49
CA PHE A 554 -13.67 9.27 -9.15
C PHE A 554 -15.11 9.20 -8.59
N ILE A 555 -15.35 8.39 -7.54
CA ILE A 555 -16.62 8.33 -6.82
C ILE A 555 -16.47 9.05 -5.48
N LEU A 556 -15.47 8.67 -4.69
CA LEU A 556 -15.34 9.13 -3.31
C LEU A 556 -14.82 10.58 -3.19
N ILE A 557 -13.89 11.00 -4.04
CA ILE A 557 -13.40 12.39 -4.04
C ILE A 557 -14.53 13.39 -4.38
N PRO A 558 -15.34 13.17 -5.44
CA PRO A 558 -16.51 14.00 -5.69
C PRO A 558 -17.51 14.00 -4.53
N ILE A 559 -17.74 12.87 -3.84
CA ILE A 559 -18.62 12.83 -2.65
C ILE A 559 -18.07 13.71 -1.53
N ILE A 560 -16.77 13.67 -1.24
CA ILE A 560 -16.13 14.51 -0.21
C ILE A 560 -16.29 15.99 -0.56
N PHE A 561 -15.96 16.40 -1.79
CA PHE A 561 -16.11 17.79 -2.22
C PHE A 561 -17.58 18.21 -2.30
N PHE A 562 -18.49 17.31 -2.65
CA PHE A 562 -19.92 17.54 -2.60
C PHE A 562 -20.34 17.86 -1.16
N GLY A 563 -19.87 17.09 -0.17
CA GLY A 563 -20.11 17.36 1.24
C GLY A 563 -19.59 18.73 1.69
N ILE A 564 -18.40 19.14 1.25
CA ILE A 564 -17.84 20.48 1.53
C ILE A 564 -18.75 21.58 0.97
N LEU A 565 -19.18 21.46 -0.28
CA LEU A 565 -20.06 22.45 -0.93
C LEU A 565 -21.48 22.43 -0.37
N PHE A 566 -21.95 21.27 0.06
CA PHE A 566 -23.21 21.10 0.77
C PHE A 566 -23.22 21.89 2.07
N ILE A 567 -22.18 21.74 2.90
CA ILE A 567 -22.02 22.50 4.15
C ILE A 567 -21.93 24.01 3.87
N TYR A 568 -21.19 24.41 2.83
CA TYR A 568 -21.10 25.80 2.42
C TYR A 568 -22.47 26.40 2.08
N ASN A 569 -23.27 25.71 1.27
CA ASN A 569 -24.61 26.17 0.88
C ASN A 569 -25.58 26.13 2.08
N TYR A 570 -25.50 25.12 2.93
CA TYR A 570 -26.30 25.03 4.16
C TYR A 570 -26.02 26.20 5.11
N LEU A 571 -24.76 26.58 5.28
CA LEU A 571 -24.33 27.68 6.14
C LEU A 571 -24.35 29.05 5.46
N LYS A 572 -24.86 29.17 4.24
CA LYS A 572 -24.76 30.40 3.44
C LYS A 572 -25.46 31.59 4.11
N GLU A 573 -26.60 31.34 4.75
CA GLU A 573 -27.42 32.36 5.43
C GLU A 573 -27.00 32.63 6.87
N GLU A 574 -26.15 31.78 7.46
CA GLU A 574 -25.63 31.99 8.81
C GLU A 574 -24.73 33.23 8.84
N LYS A 575 -24.99 34.18 9.74
CA LYS A 575 -24.19 35.40 9.86
C LYS A 575 -23.12 35.31 10.94
N ASP A 576 -23.25 34.38 11.89
CA ASP A 576 -22.26 34.18 12.94
C ASP A 576 -21.07 33.33 12.45
N ASP A 577 -19.97 34.02 12.14
CA ASP A 577 -18.70 33.39 11.74
C ASP A 577 -18.15 32.41 12.80
N ARG A 578 -18.42 32.64 14.09
CA ARG A 578 -17.98 31.72 15.14
C ARG A 578 -18.74 30.41 15.06
N LYS A 579 -20.05 30.46 14.82
CA LYS A 579 -20.89 29.28 14.64
C LYS A 579 -20.51 28.51 13.38
N LYS A 580 -20.30 29.21 12.26
CA LYS A 580 -19.74 28.62 11.02
C LYS A 580 -18.43 27.88 11.29
N SER A 581 -17.47 28.57 11.92
CA SER A 581 -16.14 28.00 12.20
C SER A 581 -16.21 26.77 13.12
N ARG A 582 -17.12 26.75 14.11
CA ARG A 582 -17.35 25.58 14.96
C ARG A 582 -17.88 24.38 14.19
N VAL A 583 -18.85 24.58 13.30
CA VAL A 583 -19.41 23.51 12.45
C VAL A 583 -18.30 22.90 11.58
N TYR A 584 -17.52 23.74 10.88
CA TYR A 584 -16.38 23.27 10.10
C TYR A 584 -15.33 22.54 10.94
N THR A 585 -15.03 23.03 12.15
CA THR A 585 -14.08 22.39 13.06
C THR A 585 -14.57 21.00 13.50
N LEU A 586 -15.85 20.88 13.85
CA LEU A 586 -16.46 19.60 14.23
C LEU A 586 -16.42 18.60 13.07
N ILE A 587 -16.80 19.02 11.86
CA ILE A 587 -16.79 18.15 10.68
C ILE A 587 -15.36 17.74 10.33
N GLY A 588 -14.40 18.67 10.42
CA GLY A 588 -12.98 18.35 10.25
C GLY A 588 -12.49 17.30 11.25
N LEU A 589 -12.86 17.42 12.52
CA LEU A 589 -12.51 16.43 13.55
C LEU A 589 -13.15 15.07 13.29
N LEU A 590 -14.44 15.02 12.90
CA LEU A 590 -15.13 13.76 12.57
C LEU A 590 -14.45 13.02 11.42
N LEU A 591 -14.14 13.75 10.34
CA LEU A 591 -13.42 13.17 9.20
C LEU A 591 -12.02 12.72 9.60
N PHE A 592 -11.29 13.53 10.39
CA PHE A 592 -9.97 13.17 10.89
C PHE A 592 -10.02 11.89 11.73
N THR A 593 -10.93 11.79 12.70
CA THR A 593 -11.07 10.57 13.52
C THR A 593 -11.40 9.35 12.69
N ARG A 594 -12.29 9.50 11.70
CA ARG A 594 -12.70 8.40 10.82
C ARG A 594 -11.52 7.84 10.04
N PHE A 595 -10.71 8.71 9.44
CA PHE A 595 -9.62 8.29 8.57
C PHE A 595 -8.33 7.95 9.33
N LEU A 596 -8.18 8.42 10.57
CA LEU A 596 -7.07 8.06 11.45
C LEU A 596 -7.26 6.68 12.10
N ILE A 597 -8.44 6.40 12.67
CA ILE A 597 -8.68 5.19 13.49
C ILE A 597 -8.75 3.92 12.63
N PHE A 598 -9.32 4.02 11.44
CA PHE A 598 -9.59 2.88 10.57
C PHE A 598 -8.75 2.95 9.30
N ASP A 599 -7.47 3.27 9.46
CA ASP A 599 -6.52 3.31 8.36
C ASP A 599 -6.34 1.90 7.76
N ASN A 600 -6.83 1.69 6.55
CA ASN A 600 -6.74 0.41 5.83
C ASN A 600 -5.41 0.35 5.05
N SER A 601 -4.33 -0.03 5.73
CA SER A 601 -2.99 0.00 5.16
C SER A 601 -2.52 -1.41 4.77
N LEU A 602 -2.90 -1.87 3.58
CA LEU A 602 -2.10 -2.87 2.86
C LEU A 602 -0.80 -2.18 2.42
N LEU A 603 0.25 -2.34 3.22
CA LEU A 603 1.55 -1.74 2.99
C LEU A 603 2.50 -2.78 2.38
N PRO A 604 3.27 -2.43 1.34
CA PRO A 604 4.27 -3.33 0.80
C PRO A 604 5.36 -3.57 1.85
N ASN A 605 5.54 -4.82 2.24
CA ASN A 605 6.68 -5.20 3.05
C ASN A 605 7.92 -5.27 2.16
N LEU A 606 8.88 -4.37 2.38
CA LEU A 606 10.14 -4.34 1.64
C LEU A 606 10.86 -5.71 1.69
N LYS A 607 10.76 -6.46 2.79
CA LYS A 607 11.39 -7.77 2.92
C LYS A 607 10.73 -8.84 2.03
N GLU A 608 9.48 -8.63 1.66
CA GLU A 608 8.71 -9.52 0.78
C GLU A 608 8.60 -9.03 -0.66
N SER A 609 9.10 -7.83 -0.94
CA SER A 609 9.08 -7.28 -2.29
C SER A 609 9.84 -8.17 -3.28
N TYR A 610 9.22 -8.44 -4.42
CA TYR A 610 9.74 -9.16 -5.59
C TYR A 610 10.90 -8.43 -6.26
N SER A 611 10.87 -7.09 -6.28
CA SER A 611 11.96 -6.25 -6.82
C SER A 611 12.88 -5.75 -5.72
N ASP A 612 14.20 -5.74 -5.96
CA ASP A 612 15.16 -4.96 -5.16
C ASP A 612 15.91 -4.03 -6.11
N TRP A 613 15.29 -2.88 -6.38
CA TRP A 613 15.78 -1.92 -7.34
C TRP A 613 17.10 -1.30 -6.92
N SER A 614 17.43 -1.32 -5.63
CA SER A 614 18.71 -0.82 -5.13
C SER A 614 19.91 -1.58 -5.72
N ILE A 615 19.69 -2.86 -6.05
CA ILE A 615 20.67 -3.78 -6.62
C ILE A 615 20.41 -3.99 -8.12
N TYR A 616 19.20 -4.41 -8.50
CA TYR A 616 18.93 -4.89 -9.86
C TYR A 616 18.89 -3.78 -10.91
N SER A 617 18.65 -2.53 -10.52
CA SER A 617 18.67 -1.39 -11.46
C SER A 617 20.01 -1.20 -12.18
N LYS A 618 21.11 -1.74 -11.63
CA LYS A 618 22.43 -1.72 -12.27
C LYS A 618 22.45 -2.53 -13.56
N PHE A 619 21.68 -3.62 -13.62
CA PHE A 619 21.59 -4.49 -14.79
C PHE A 619 20.95 -3.79 -15.99
N TYR A 620 20.19 -2.72 -15.77
CA TYR A 620 19.51 -2.00 -16.85
C TYR A 620 20.48 -1.43 -17.90
N ASN A 621 21.72 -1.12 -17.49
CA ASN A 621 22.76 -0.63 -18.38
C ASN A 621 23.53 -1.76 -19.10
N GLU A 622 23.24 -3.02 -18.78
CA GLU A 622 23.87 -4.17 -19.44
C GLU A 622 23.23 -4.42 -20.83
N ASN A 623 23.97 -5.16 -21.66
CA ASN A 623 23.48 -5.57 -22.99
C ASN A 623 22.38 -6.63 -22.90
N GLU A 624 22.41 -7.44 -21.84
CA GLU A 624 21.45 -8.49 -21.52
C GLU A 624 20.98 -8.28 -20.07
N TYR A 625 19.67 -8.25 -19.83
CA TYR A 625 19.15 -8.17 -18.47
C TYR A 625 17.76 -8.80 -18.35
N LEU A 626 17.47 -9.29 -17.15
CA LEU A 626 16.12 -9.57 -16.65
C LEU A 626 16.03 -8.93 -15.28
N ILE A 627 15.04 -8.07 -15.05
CA ILE A 627 14.87 -7.38 -13.76
C ILE A 627 13.42 -7.57 -13.28
N PRO A 628 13.19 -8.18 -12.11
CA PRO A 628 11.86 -8.28 -11.51
C PRO A 628 11.40 -6.91 -11.00
N ILE A 629 10.11 -6.64 -11.13
CA ILE A 629 9.43 -5.39 -10.76
C ILE A 629 8.16 -5.76 -9.97
N GLU A 630 7.64 -4.87 -9.13
CA GLU A 630 6.32 -5.08 -8.50
C GLU A 630 5.16 -4.79 -9.47
N PRO A 631 3.93 -5.30 -9.25
CA PRO A 631 3.61 -6.38 -8.33
C PRO A 631 4.31 -7.68 -8.77
N SER A 632 4.46 -8.63 -7.84
CA SER A 632 5.10 -9.93 -8.07
C SER A 632 4.89 -10.49 -9.48
N PHE A 633 5.99 -10.96 -10.08
CA PHE A 633 6.08 -11.53 -11.42
C PHE A 633 6.01 -10.55 -12.60
N TRP A 634 5.95 -9.24 -12.36
CA TRP A 634 6.33 -8.28 -13.39
C TRP A 634 7.83 -8.31 -13.60
N SER A 635 8.25 -8.08 -14.85
CA SER A 635 9.67 -7.94 -15.16
C SER A 635 9.90 -7.04 -16.37
N THR A 636 11.11 -6.51 -16.47
CA THR A 636 11.63 -5.90 -17.69
C THR A 636 12.83 -6.71 -18.14
N SER A 637 12.96 -6.93 -19.45
CA SER A 637 14.06 -7.71 -20.01
C SER A 637 14.60 -7.09 -21.29
N LYS A 638 15.85 -7.40 -21.60
CA LYS A 638 16.54 -7.05 -22.84
C LYS A 638 17.46 -8.19 -23.24
N ASN A 639 17.38 -8.62 -24.50
CA ASN A 639 18.24 -9.63 -25.10
C ASN A 639 18.37 -10.94 -24.31
N VAL A 640 17.28 -11.37 -23.67
CA VAL A 640 17.19 -12.65 -22.94
C VAL A 640 15.84 -13.31 -23.21
N ASP A 641 15.85 -14.63 -23.30
CA ASP A 641 14.64 -15.44 -23.26
C ASP A 641 14.18 -15.59 -21.81
N VAL A 642 12.93 -15.23 -21.51
CA VAL A 642 12.39 -15.22 -20.14
C VAL A 642 11.58 -16.48 -19.89
N HIS A 643 11.90 -17.14 -18.78
CA HIS A 643 11.27 -18.40 -18.39
C HIS A 643 10.73 -18.32 -16.96
N TYR A 644 9.59 -18.98 -16.75
CA TYR A 644 8.96 -19.16 -15.45
C TYR A 644 8.67 -20.64 -15.19
N THR A 645 9.02 -21.09 -13.99
CA THR A 645 8.65 -22.41 -13.47
C THR A 645 7.92 -22.23 -12.15
N GLY A 646 6.67 -22.70 -12.08
CA GLY A 646 5.91 -22.69 -10.82
C GLY A 646 4.44 -22.98 -10.96
N TYR A 647 3.62 -22.59 -9.97
CA TYR A 647 2.20 -22.95 -10.01
C TYR A 647 1.41 -22.05 -10.99
N ARG A 648 0.41 -22.66 -11.65
CA ARG A 648 -0.43 -22.03 -12.67
C ARG A 648 -1.30 -20.90 -12.11
N ASP A 649 -1.87 -21.13 -10.93
CA ASP A 649 -2.96 -20.31 -10.39
C ASP A 649 -2.47 -19.09 -9.59
N ILE A 650 -1.15 -18.84 -9.52
CA ILE A 650 -0.60 -17.77 -8.67
C ILE A 650 -0.82 -16.37 -9.27
N HIS A 651 -0.79 -16.22 -10.61
CA HIS A 651 -0.90 -14.89 -11.20
C HIS A 651 -1.42 -14.88 -12.65
N PRO A 652 -2.49 -14.13 -12.97
CA PRO A 652 -3.03 -14.00 -14.34
C PRO A 652 -1.98 -13.48 -15.34
N ILE A 653 -1.08 -12.61 -14.88
CA ILE A 653 -0.08 -11.96 -15.74
C ILE A 653 0.93 -12.96 -16.30
N ILE A 654 1.44 -13.89 -15.50
CA ILE A 654 2.27 -14.99 -16.04
C ILE A 654 1.43 -15.90 -16.92
N ARG A 655 0.22 -16.27 -16.46
CA ARG A 655 -0.65 -17.19 -17.19
C ARG A 655 -0.88 -16.71 -18.63
N ASP A 656 -1.09 -15.41 -18.80
CA ASP A 656 -1.57 -14.84 -20.05
C ASP A 656 -0.45 -14.15 -20.88
N ASP A 657 0.76 -13.92 -20.34
CA ASP A 657 1.88 -13.30 -21.08
C ASP A 657 2.54 -14.24 -22.09
N THR A 658 2.44 -13.95 -23.38
CA THR A 658 3.00 -14.78 -24.45
C THR A 658 4.52 -14.71 -24.58
N LYS A 659 5.19 -13.74 -23.94
CA LYS A 659 6.64 -13.55 -23.99
C LYS A 659 7.41 -14.42 -23.00
N ILE A 660 6.72 -14.97 -22.01
CA ILE A 660 7.32 -15.82 -20.97
C ILE A 660 7.08 -17.29 -21.34
N LYS A 661 8.15 -18.09 -21.39
CA LYS A 661 8.05 -19.54 -21.52
C LYS A 661 7.75 -20.15 -20.16
N LYS A 662 6.72 -21.01 -20.06
CA LYS A 662 6.13 -21.42 -18.77
C LYS A 662 6.18 -22.93 -18.59
N MET A 663 6.60 -23.36 -17.41
CA MET A 663 6.48 -24.74 -16.94
C MET A 663 5.64 -24.74 -15.67
N PHE A 664 4.45 -25.32 -15.73
CA PHE A 664 3.54 -25.35 -14.60
C PHE A 664 3.72 -26.62 -13.76
N ILE A 665 3.75 -26.43 -12.44
CA ILE A 665 3.89 -27.51 -11.45
C ILE A 665 2.60 -27.59 -10.61
N ASN A 666 2.24 -28.79 -10.16
CA ASN A 666 1.11 -29.02 -9.26
C ASN A 666 1.47 -28.64 -7.81
N PRO A 667 0.81 -27.62 -7.20
CA PRO A 667 1.10 -27.16 -5.84
C PRO A 667 0.80 -28.19 -4.74
N TYR A 668 -0.01 -29.22 -5.02
CA TYR A 668 -0.32 -30.28 -4.07
C TYR A 668 0.77 -31.37 -4.03
N ILE A 669 1.58 -31.46 -5.08
CA ILE A 669 2.63 -32.49 -5.22
C ILE A 669 3.99 -31.93 -4.81
N ILE A 670 4.38 -30.79 -5.40
CA ILE A 670 5.68 -30.17 -5.14
C ILE A 670 5.44 -28.86 -4.41
N LYS A 671 5.78 -28.82 -3.12
CA LYS A 671 5.58 -27.63 -2.26
C LYS A 671 6.85 -26.79 -2.11
N GLN A 672 8.01 -27.43 -2.23
CA GLN A 672 9.32 -26.81 -2.16
C GLN A 672 10.32 -27.59 -3.01
N ILE A 673 11.42 -26.95 -3.39
CA ILE A 673 12.47 -27.53 -4.24
C ILE A 673 13.86 -27.16 -3.70
N HIS A 674 14.80 -28.09 -3.84
CA HIS A 674 16.23 -27.88 -3.59
C HIS A 674 17.04 -27.78 -4.90
N GLU A 675 16.53 -28.38 -5.97
CA GLU A 675 17.17 -28.42 -7.28
C GLU A 675 16.20 -28.07 -8.41
N ILE A 676 16.76 -27.68 -9.55
CA ILE A 676 16.02 -27.46 -10.80
C ILE A 676 16.78 -28.14 -11.92
N ASN A 677 16.13 -29.09 -12.58
CA ASN A 677 16.64 -29.77 -13.76
C ASN A 677 16.08 -29.11 -15.01
N PHE A 678 16.94 -28.73 -15.95
CA PHE A 678 16.53 -28.15 -17.23
C PHE A 678 16.38 -29.25 -18.28
N GLU A 679 15.34 -29.15 -19.13
CA GLU A 679 15.08 -30.13 -20.20
C GLU A 679 16.26 -30.26 -21.18
N SER A 680 17.01 -29.17 -21.37
CA SER A 680 18.25 -29.17 -22.13
C SER A 680 19.26 -28.20 -21.49
N PRO A 681 20.57 -28.35 -21.73
CA PRO A 681 21.56 -27.46 -21.14
C PRO A 681 21.42 -26.01 -21.61
N ILE A 682 21.31 -25.06 -20.69
CA ILE A 682 21.02 -23.64 -20.96
C ILE A 682 22.18 -22.70 -20.59
N TYR A 683 22.27 -21.56 -21.28
CA TYR A 683 23.12 -20.44 -20.87
C TYR A 683 22.35 -19.52 -19.92
N LEU A 684 22.31 -19.91 -18.63
CA LEU A 684 21.61 -19.14 -17.59
C LEU A 684 22.28 -17.77 -17.40
N THR A 685 21.50 -16.69 -17.49
CA THR A 685 21.99 -15.31 -17.27
C THR A 685 21.55 -14.75 -15.92
N HIS A 686 20.28 -14.93 -15.57
CA HIS A 686 19.66 -14.41 -14.36
C HIS A 686 18.80 -15.50 -13.73
N LEU A 687 18.75 -15.55 -12.40
CA LEU A 687 17.91 -16.48 -11.65
C LEU A 687 17.29 -15.76 -10.46
N TYR A 688 15.98 -15.87 -10.31
CA TYR A 688 15.21 -15.32 -9.21
C TYR A 688 14.42 -16.43 -8.51
N LEU A 689 14.61 -16.53 -7.20
CA LEU A 689 14.01 -17.56 -6.35
C LEU A 689 13.18 -16.93 -5.23
N THR A 690 12.14 -17.64 -4.81
CA THR A 690 11.30 -17.25 -3.67
C THR A 690 11.59 -18.17 -2.48
N ARG A 691 12.22 -17.64 -1.44
CA ARG A 691 12.50 -18.38 -0.21
C ARG A 691 11.19 -18.74 0.53
N LEU A 692 11.26 -19.76 1.37
CA LEU A 692 10.12 -20.22 2.17
C LEU A 692 9.57 -19.15 3.12
N ARG A 693 10.39 -18.16 3.50
CA ARG A 693 9.97 -16.99 4.29
C ARG A 693 10.88 -15.77 4.05
N ALA A 694 10.47 -14.61 4.55
CA ALA A 694 11.34 -13.47 4.81
C ALA A 694 12.17 -13.67 6.09
N ASP A 695 13.04 -12.72 6.44
CA ASP A 695 13.78 -12.68 7.71
C ASP A 695 14.66 -13.92 7.97
N ASN A 696 15.35 -14.37 6.92
CA ASN A 696 16.28 -15.48 7.04
C ASN A 696 17.62 -15.04 7.65
N PHE A 697 18.28 -15.99 8.32
CA PHE A 697 19.53 -15.70 9.06
C PHE A 697 20.79 -15.80 8.20
N ASN A 698 20.74 -16.53 7.08
CA ASN A 698 21.85 -16.76 6.15
C ASN A 698 21.42 -16.44 4.71
N LYS A 699 22.36 -16.05 3.85
CA LYS A 699 22.09 -15.97 2.41
C LYS A 699 22.12 -17.37 1.78
N LEU A 700 21.63 -17.45 0.54
CA LEU A 700 21.72 -18.64 -0.29
C LEU A 700 22.83 -18.53 -1.33
N LYS A 701 23.26 -19.70 -1.79
CA LYS A 701 24.22 -19.94 -2.87
C LYS A 701 23.66 -20.98 -3.82
N VAL A 702 23.89 -20.81 -5.12
CA VAL A 702 23.44 -21.75 -6.16
C VAL A 702 24.65 -22.34 -6.85
N ARG A 703 24.67 -23.67 -7.01
CA ARG A 703 25.67 -24.38 -7.83
C ARG A 703 25.01 -24.86 -9.11
N GLY A 704 25.63 -24.55 -10.25
CA GLY A 704 25.22 -25.02 -11.57
C GLY A 704 26.12 -26.13 -12.07
N TYR A 705 25.51 -27.18 -12.60
CA TYR A 705 26.15 -28.39 -13.09
C TYR A 705 25.99 -28.54 -14.60
N ASP A 706 27.02 -29.09 -15.27
CA ASP A 706 26.91 -29.53 -16.66
C ASP A 706 26.18 -30.89 -16.79
N SER A 707 26.03 -31.39 -18.02
CA SER A 707 25.40 -32.70 -18.27
C SER A 707 26.19 -33.90 -17.72
N ASN A 708 27.46 -33.71 -17.36
CA ASN A 708 28.32 -34.74 -16.79
C ASN A 708 28.32 -34.70 -15.25
N GLY A 709 27.59 -33.77 -14.64
CA GLY A 709 27.53 -33.60 -13.18
C GLY A 709 28.68 -32.78 -12.59
N ASN A 710 29.49 -32.08 -13.40
CA ASN A 710 30.55 -31.22 -12.88
C ASN A 710 30.01 -29.83 -12.53
N VAL A 711 30.49 -29.26 -11.41
CA VAL A 711 30.16 -27.87 -11.04
C VAL A 711 30.85 -26.91 -12.01
N VAL A 712 30.08 -26.19 -12.82
CA VAL A 712 30.58 -25.21 -13.80
C VAL A 712 30.41 -23.76 -13.34
N VAL A 713 29.51 -23.51 -12.38
CA VAL A 713 29.30 -22.17 -11.81
C VAL A 713 28.81 -22.24 -10.36
N GLU A 714 29.20 -21.25 -9.58
CA GLU A 714 28.69 -21.01 -8.24
C GLU A 714 28.28 -19.53 -8.11
N LEU A 715 27.04 -19.27 -7.70
CA LEU A 715 26.44 -17.94 -7.65
C LEU A 715 25.99 -17.62 -6.22
N ASN A 716 26.36 -16.45 -5.71
CA ASN A 716 25.93 -15.97 -4.40
C ASN A 716 24.70 -15.08 -4.53
N GLN A 717 23.80 -15.16 -3.55
CA GLN A 717 22.64 -14.28 -3.44
C GLN A 717 23.11 -12.81 -3.39
N LEU A 718 22.55 -11.99 -4.28
CA LEU A 718 22.90 -10.58 -4.39
C LEU A 718 22.33 -9.76 -3.22
N ASN A 719 21.05 -9.97 -2.91
CA ASN A 719 20.27 -9.14 -2.00
C ASN A 719 20.50 -9.46 -0.53
N ASP A 720 19.95 -8.64 0.36
CA ASP A 720 20.02 -8.88 1.80
C ASP A 720 19.37 -10.21 2.19
N LYS A 721 19.94 -10.91 3.19
CA LYS A 721 19.47 -12.22 3.64
C LYS A 721 18.05 -12.22 4.20
N ALA A 722 17.57 -11.08 4.70
CA ALA A 722 16.20 -10.94 5.18
C ALA A 722 15.14 -10.93 4.06
N ARG A 723 15.54 -10.80 2.78
CA ARG A 723 14.61 -10.78 1.65
C ARG A 723 14.03 -12.18 1.39
N LYS A 724 12.72 -12.23 1.12
CA LYS A 724 12.01 -13.45 0.68
C LYS A 724 12.31 -13.75 -0.79
N ASN A 725 12.18 -12.75 -1.66
CA ASN A 725 12.53 -12.87 -3.08
C ASN A 725 13.98 -12.46 -3.28
N ILE A 726 14.76 -13.32 -3.92
CA ILE A 726 16.22 -13.18 -4.05
C ILE A 726 16.67 -13.40 -5.49
N GLY A 727 17.79 -12.78 -5.86
CA GLY A 727 18.32 -12.83 -7.22
C GLY A 727 19.79 -13.23 -7.29
N PHE A 728 20.14 -13.78 -8.45
CA PHE A 728 21.48 -14.20 -8.84
C PHE A 728 21.74 -13.73 -10.28
N ARG A 729 22.98 -13.33 -10.56
CA ARG A 729 23.44 -12.93 -11.89
C ARG A 729 24.64 -13.79 -12.28
N ASN A 730 24.53 -14.49 -13.40
CA ASN A 730 25.60 -15.29 -13.97
C ASN A 730 26.23 -14.59 -15.17
N TYR A 731 27.50 -14.22 -15.04
CA TYR A 731 28.30 -13.68 -16.14
C TYR A 731 29.09 -14.76 -16.90
N LYS A 732 29.16 -15.99 -16.38
CA LYS A 732 29.84 -17.10 -17.05
C LYS A 732 28.90 -17.68 -18.12
N ARG A 733 29.27 -17.53 -19.39
CA ARG A 733 28.54 -18.13 -20.54
C ARG A 733 28.85 -19.63 -20.67
N VAL A 734 28.43 -20.40 -19.67
CA VAL A 734 28.56 -21.86 -19.62
C VAL A 734 27.18 -22.52 -19.69
N LYS A 735 27.13 -23.72 -20.27
CA LYS A 735 25.90 -24.52 -20.31
C LYS A 735 25.65 -25.17 -18.97
N ILE A 736 24.43 -25.04 -18.46
CA ILE A 736 23.99 -25.58 -17.17
C ILE A 736 22.78 -26.49 -17.43
N SER A 737 22.87 -27.72 -16.95
CA SER A 737 21.82 -28.74 -17.07
C SER A 737 21.01 -28.87 -15.78
N LYS A 738 21.63 -28.58 -14.63
CA LYS A 738 21.00 -28.65 -13.31
C LYS A 738 21.53 -27.53 -12.40
N ILE A 739 20.69 -27.05 -11.49
CA ILE A 739 21.10 -26.18 -10.38
C ILE A 739 20.64 -26.74 -9.04
N GLU A 740 21.47 -26.60 -8.01
CA GLU A 740 21.17 -26.95 -6.60
C GLU A 740 21.35 -25.73 -5.69
N ILE A 741 20.58 -25.69 -4.61
CA ILE A 741 20.44 -24.51 -3.75
C ILE A 741 20.97 -24.81 -2.35
N PHE A 742 21.96 -24.04 -1.91
CA PHE A 742 22.62 -24.20 -0.62
C PHE A 742 22.51 -22.92 0.20
N THR A 743 22.70 -23.04 1.51
CA THR A 743 23.07 -21.92 2.38
C THR A 743 24.54 -21.53 2.14
N GLU A 744 24.95 -20.35 2.61
CA GLU A 744 26.37 -19.94 2.59
C GLU A 744 27.30 -20.98 3.25
N ASP A 745 26.81 -21.68 4.27
CA ASP A 745 27.53 -22.75 4.99
C ASP A 745 27.48 -24.11 4.26
N SER A 746 27.05 -24.11 2.99
CA SER A 746 26.95 -25.29 2.11
C SER A 746 25.98 -26.39 2.60
N GLN A 747 25.04 -26.05 3.48
CA GLN A 747 23.90 -26.93 3.81
C GLN A 747 22.83 -26.81 2.74
N GLU A 748 22.17 -27.92 2.40
CA GLU A 748 21.01 -27.92 1.50
C GLU A 748 19.95 -26.93 1.97
N ALA A 749 19.42 -26.16 1.04
CA ALA A 749 18.36 -25.19 1.26
C ALA A 749 17.22 -25.39 0.27
N TYR A 750 16.02 -25.02 0.71
CA TYR A 750 14.79 -25.18 -0.04
C TYR A 750 14.13 -23.83 -0.31
N VAL A 751 13.47 -23.73 -1.46
CA VAL A 751 12.72 -22.55 -1.91
C VAL A 751 11.36 -22.99 -2.45
N PHE A 752 10.42 -22.06 -2.56
CA PHE A 752 9.19 -22.34 -3.30
C PHE A 752 9.52 -22.53 -4.78
N PRO A 753 8.80 -23.43 -5.49
CA PRO A 753 8.91 -23.59 -6.93
C PRO A 753 8.20 -22.43 -7.63
N THR A 754 8.70 -21.21 -7.44
CA THR A 754 8.27 -19.98 -8.11
C THR A 754 9.52 -19.27 -8.59
N VAL A 755 9.99 -19.74 -9.74
CA VAL A 755 11.31 -19.44 -10.29
C VAL A 755 11.15 -18.64 -11.56
N LEU A 756 11.82 -17.50 -11.62
CA LEU A 756 11.94 -16.68 -12.84
C LEU A 756 13.40 -16.65 -13.26
N TYR A 757 13.70 -16.97 -14.51
CA TYR A 757 15.08 -16.99 -15.00
C TYR A 757 15.19 -16.53 -16.45
N GLY A 758 16.39 -16.06 -16.79
CA GLY A 758 16.73 -15.58 -18.13
C GLY A 758 17.75 -16.49 -18.79
N ILE A 759 17.57 -16.77 -20.08
CA ILE A 759 18.53 -17.49 -20.93
C ILE A 759 19.11 -16.52 -21.96
N ALA A 760 20.42 -16.60 -22.21
CA ALA A 760 21.07 -15.81 -23.25
C ALA A 760 20.49 -16.17 -24.62
N LEU A 761 20.11 -15.16 -25.42
CA LEU A 761 19.78 -15.37 -26.82
C LEU A 761 21.05 -15.79 -27.59
N LYS A 762 20.87 -16.69 -28.56
CA LYS A 762 21.96 -17.16 -29.43
C LYS A 762 22.55 -16.04 -30.26
#